data_AF-A0AAV5ABP4-F1
#
_entry.id   AF-A0AAV5ABP4-F1
#
_cell.length_a   1.000
_cell.length_b   1.000
_cell.length_c   1.000
_cell.angle_alpha   90.00
_cell.angle_beta   90.00
_cell.angle_gamma   90.00
#
_symmetry.space_group_name_H-M   'P 1'
#
loop_
_entity.id
_entity.type
_entity.pdbx_description
1 polymer ?
#
loop_
_entity_poly.entity_id
_entity_poly.type
_entity_poly.pdbx_seq_one_letter_code
_entity_poly.pdbx_strand_id
1 'polypeptide(L)'
;MASLARITRSKFSVPRALIARRIQTSADTTKLSSSSDEVVKVTLHEESFHSYKCETPGLDVEVTKENLLKWYTQMNLMRRMEMAADTLYKAKFIRGFCHLAIGQEAVAVGLESAIAPEDRVITAYRCHPFAVLRGGTIKGVLAELLGRQAGMSHGKGGSMHIFTPSFYGGNGIVGAQVPVGAGLAFAQKYLGQNNVATFAMYGDGASNQGQVFEAFNMAKLWNLPCVFVCENNKYGMGTSAERSSSNTQYFTRGDQIPGIQANGMDIIASHQAVKFAKEWVTSGNGPLLLEFVTYRYGGHSMSDPGTTYRTREEIQRMRSTQDPIRGLAQYIQDWGVASEEELKEIEKQARTEIDQAVDEAKASPLPEPRDLWTDIYPKGSEPPFMRGREREERISGTILLRHFASSSKNTLDNPKSSTSQSVMTVYDAPSQPSEHLTRRSARSQHSLTDYFASRNRLSSRSTRQVSSSTSNAALENTSTKQIYDNQSPISRPSNVQPETFDSPSRPQAYYARPQRKADTRIELPVFRSRYVLVAVLTALGLSAWGGFVLYATNMERLSSSVVRRLSTDLKNSNIVAAALGEGVHLEPKWWLAGEPWIEGAINMLQGKVDLRFRIVGSGTVYFTSIREEKGRPFVVLRYKLICDNGQVLRLNDLSYN
;
A
#
# COMPACT_ATOMS: atom_id res chain seq x y z
N MET A 1 -46.53 42.41 24.71
CA MET A 1 -46.56 43.70 23.97
C MET A 1 -45.46 43.65 22.92
N ALA A 2 -45.84 43.36 21.67
CA ALA A 2 -45.78 44.27 20.52
C ALA A 2 -44.42 44.16 19.79
N SER A 3 -44.31 44.03 18.47
CA SER A 3 -45.28 43.88 17.39
C SER A 3 -44.54 43.35 16.15
N LEU A 4 -45.30 42.64 15.32
CA LEU A 4 -45.05 42.20 13.95
C LEU A 4 -44.36 43.21 13.03
N ALA A 5 -43.57 42.67 12.08
CA ALA A 5 -43.62 43.06 10.68
C ALA A 5 -43.35 41.85 9.76
N ARG A 6 -44.42 41.34 9.15
CA ARG A 6 -44.39 40.43 7.99
C ARG A 6 -44.04 41.24 6.74
N ILE A 7 -43.14 40.74 5.90
CA ILE A 7 -43.26 40.91 4.44
C ILE A 7 -42.95 39.58 3.75
N THR A 8 -43.94 39.15 2.99
CA THR A 8 -44.08 37.97 2.14
C THR A 8 -43.11 37.97 0.95
N ARG A 9 -42.51 36.81 0.63
CA ARG A 9 -42.06 36.52 -0.75
C ARG A 9 -42.48 35.11 -1.16
N SER A 10 -42.86 35.06 -2.43
CA SER A 10 -43.67 34.08 -3.14
C SER A 10 -43.10 32.67 -3.19
N LYS A 11 -44.01 31.70 -3.12
CA LYS A 11 -43.81 30.31 -3.48
C LYS A 11 -43.53 30.19 -4.99
N PHE A 12 -42.30 29.86 -5.35
CA PHE A 12 -42.00 29.05 -6.54
C PHE A 12 -41.07 27.93 -6.07
N SER A 13 -41.68 26.85 -5.59
CA SER A 13 -40.97 25.60 -5.31
C SER A 13 -40.80 24.83 -6.61
N VAL A 14 -39.63 24.93 -7.23
CA VAL A 14 -39.18 23.90 -8.17
C VAL A 14 -38.76 22.71 -7.30
N PRO A 15 -39.33 21.50 -7.50
CA PRO A 15 -38.88 20.35 -6.73
C PRO A 15 -37.46 20.01 -7.19
N ARG A 16 -36.47 20.29 -6.33
CA ARG A 16 -35.16 19.65 -6.42
C ARG A 16 -35.39 18.16 -6.17
N ALA A 17 -35.62 17.42 -7.24
CA ALA A 17 -35.49 15.98 -7.23
C ALA A 17 -34.05 15.68 -6.81
N LEU A 18 -33.88 15.26 -5.56
CA LEU A 18 -32.70 14.53 -5.12
C LEU A 18 -32.68 13.24 -5.94
N ILE A 19 -32.06 13.30 -7.11
CA ILE A 19 -31.63 12.12 -7.84
C ILE A 19 -30.45 11.58 -7.04
N ALA A 20 -30.74 10.89 -5.94
CA ALA A 20 -29.87 9.87 -5.42
C ALA A 20 -29.77 8.84 -6.55
N ARG A 21 -28.67 8.90 -7.32
CA ARG A 21 -28.35 7.85 -8.30
C ARG A 21 -28.37 6.54 -7.53
N ARG A 22 -29.39 5.75 -7.83
CA ARG A 22 -29.57 4.38 -7.39
C ARG A 22 -28.33 3.62 -7.88
N ILE A 23 -27.40 3.31 -6.99
CA ILE A 23 -26.40 2.28 -7.27
C ILE A 23 -27.16 0.96 -7.06
N GLN A 24 -27.90 0.56 -8.08
CA GLN A 24 -28.26 -0.84 -8.29
C GLN A 24 -27.30 -1.32 -9.36
N THR A 25 -26.23 -2.00 -8.97
CA THR A 25 -25.62 -2.99 -9.87
C THR A 25 -26.46 -4.24 -9.65
N SER A 26 -27.47 -4.48 -10.48
CA SER A 26 -28.32 -5.67 -10.38
C SER A 26 -27.50 -6.91 -10.75
N ALA A 27 -26.90 -7.55 -9.74
CA ALA A 27 -26.36 -8.91 -9.84
C ALA A 27 -27.48 -9.99 -9.93
N ASP A 28 -28.75 -9.59 -10.12
CA ASP A 28 -29.93 -10.40 -9.77
C ASP A 28 -30.69 -10.98 -10.98
N THR A 29 -30.13 -10.97 -12.20
CA THR A 29 -30.92 -11.32 -13.40
C THR A 29 -30.23 -12.24 -14.40
N THR A 30 -29.21 -12.97 -13.97
CA THR A 30 -28.47 -13.87 -14.87
C THR A 30 -29.27 -15.15 -15.10
N LYS A 31 -29.64 -15.44 -16.36
CA LYS A 31 -30.53 -16.56 -16.72
C LYS A 31 -29.77 -17.69 -17.43
N LEU A 32 -30.19 -18.93 -17.19
CA LEU A 32 -29.66 -20.14 -17.83
C LEU A 32 -30.56 -20.59 -19.00
N SER A 33 -29.94 -21.12 -20.07
CA SER A 33 -30.62 -21.97 -21.07
C SER A 33 -30.14 -23.41 -20.96
N SER A 34 -31.05 -24.39 -20.93
CA SER A 34 -30.78 -25.76 -20.47
C SER A 34 -30.36 -26.75 -21.57
N SER A 35 -29.25 -27.45 -21.36
CA SER A 35 -29.09 -28.88 -21.65
C SER A 35 -27.96 -29.44 -20.78
N SER A 36 -28.19 -30.62 -20.19
CA SER A 36 -27.22 -31.33 -19.36
C SER A 36 -25.99 -31.75 -20.16
N ASP A 37 -24.82 -31.49 -19.57
CA ASP A 37 -23.42 -31.70 -19.99
C ASP A 37 -22.64 -30.47 -20.54
N GLU A 38 -21.73 -30.03 -19.65
CA GLU A 38 -20.48 -29.27 -19.74
C GLU A 38 -20.41 -27.76 -19.98
N VAL A 39 -21.36 -27.08 -20.65
CA VAL A 39 -21.27 -25.61 -20.84
C VAL A 39 -22.57 -24.92 -20.43
N VAL A 40 -22.49 -24.09 -19.40
CA VAL A 40 -23.56 -23.23 -18.88
C VAL A 40 -23.53 -21.92 -19.66
N LYS A 41 -24.59 -21.63 -20.41
CA LYS A 41 -24.77 -20.33 -21.08
C LYS A 41 -25.41 -19.34 -20.13
N VAL A 42 -24.71 -18.23 -19.92
CA VAL A 42 -25.00 -17.23 -18.91
C VAL A 42 -25.15 -15.88 -19.60
N THR A 43 -26.35 -15.31 -19.56
CA THR A 43 -26.58 -13.95 -20.08
C THR A 43 -26.44 -12.94 -18.95
N LEU A 44 -25.41 -12.11 -19.01
CA LEU A 44 -25.13 -11.03 -18.06
C LEU A 44 -26.17 -9.89 -18.21
N HIS A 45 -26.39 -9.14 -17.13
CA HIS A 45 -27.25 -7.97 -17.15
C HIS A 45 -26.68 -6.88 -18.07
N GLU A 46 -27.55 -6.09 -18.71
CA GLU A 46 -27.15 -5.04 -19.66
C GLU A 46 -26.21 -3.98 -19.07
N GLU A 47 -26.36 -3.68 -17.77
CA GLU A 47 -25.50 -2.72 -17.05
C GLU A 47 -24.15 -3.33 -16.60
N SER A 48 -23.88 -4.59 -16.93
CA SER A 48 -22.60 -5.24 -16.57
C SER A 48 -21.42 -4.55 -17.25
N PHE A 49 -21.66 -3.94 -18.42
CA PHE A 49 -20.64 -3.24 -19.19
C PHE A 49 -21.12 -1.88 -19.70
N HIS A 50 -20.22 -0.90 -19.67
CA HIS A 50 -20.36 0.35 -20.43
C HIS A 50 -19.10 0.56 -21.27
N SER A 51 -19.24 0.95 -22.52
CA SER A 51 -18.11 1.12 -23.45
C SER A 51 -17.89 2.59 -23.83
N TYR A 52 -16.67 2.90 -24.21
CA TYR A 52 -16.24 4.22 -24.67
C TYR A 52 -15.27 4.04 -25.83
N LYS A 53 -15.68 4.48 -27.03
CA LYS A 53 -14.89 4.39 -28.28
C LYS A 53 -14.45 2.96 -28.67
N CYS A 54 -15.17 1.93 -28.21
CA CYS A 54 -14.98 0.53 -28.59
C CYS A 54 -16.32 -0.21 -28.59
N GLU A 55 -16.31 -1.43 -29.10
CA GLU A 55 -17.44 -2.35 -28.96
C GLU A 55 -17.65 -2.74 -27.49
N THR A 56 -18.90 -3.01 -27.12
CA THR A 56 -19.24 -3.52 -25.80
C THR A 56 -18.97 -5.02 -25.75
N PRO A 57 -18.37 -5.56 -24.67
CA PRO A 57 -18.22 -7.00 -24.51
C PRO A 57 -19.55 -7.73 -24.63
N GLY A 58 -19.55 -8.91 -25.24
CA GLY A 58 -20.74 -9.75 -25.36
C GLY A 58 -21.30 -10.12 -23.99
N LEU A 59 -22.63 -10.05 -23.85
CA LEU A 59 -23.36 -10.37 -22.61
C LEU A 59 -23.56 -11.87 -22.41
N ASP A 60 -23.58 -12.65 -23.49
CA ASP A 60 -23.67 -14.09 -23.42
C ASP A 60 -22.28 -14.69 -23.20
N VAL A 61 -22.12 -15.34 -22.06
CA VAL A 61 -20.86 -15.95 -21.61
C VAL A 61 -21.08 -17.44 -21.44
N GLU A 62 -20.15 -18.23 -21.99
CA GLU A 62 -20.09 -19.67 -21.80
C GLU A 62 -19.15 -19.97 -20.62
N VAL A 63 -19.67 -20.63 -19.59
CA VAL A 63 -18.89 -21.03 -18.41
C VAL A 63 -19.13 -22.51 -18.11
N THR A 64 -18.13 -23.22 -17.62
CA THR A 64 -18.31 -24.63 -17.22
C THR A 64 -18.57 -24.75 -15.73
N LYS A 65 -19.13 -25.89 -15.29
CA LYS A 65 -19.24 -26.24 -13.86
C LYS A 65 -17.89 -26.15 -13.15
N GLU A 66 -16.84 -26.64 -13.79
CA GLU A 66 -15.47 -26.58 -13.26
C GLU A 66 -15.01 -25.13 -13.07
N ASN A 67 -15.28 -24.24 -14.04
CA ASN A 67 -14.92 -22.83 -13.91
C ASN A 67 -15.62 -22.19 -12.70
N LEU A 68 -16.92 -22.40 -12.55
CA LEU A 68 -17.69 -21.82 -11.44
C LEU A 68 -17.18 -22.28 -10.08
N LEU A 69 -16.95 -23.59 -9.90
CA LEU A 69 -16.44 -24.14 -8.64
C LEU A 69 -14.99 -23.72 -8.37
N LYS A 70 -14.15 -23.63 -9.40
CA LYS A 70 -12.78 -23.11 -9.29
C LYS A 70 -12.76 -21.65 -8.85
N TRP A 71 -13.56 -20.79 -9.47
CA TRP A 71 -13.65 -19.38 -9.11
C TRP A 71 -14.20 -19.18 -7.70
N TYR A 72 -15.23 -19.96 -7.32
CA TYR A 72 -15.77 -19.95 -5.96
C TYR A 72 -14.71 -20.31 -4.92
N THR A 73 -13.95 -21.38 -5.18
CA THR A 73 -12.86 -21.84 -4.32
C THR A 73 -11.75 -20.81 -4.19
N GLN A 74 -11.29 -20.25 -5.32
CA GLN A 74 -10.24 -19.23 -5.34
C GLN A 74 -10.66 -17.95 -4.59
N MET A 75 -11.86 -17.43 -4.82
CA MET A 75 -12.33 -16.25 -4.10
C MET A 75 -12.43 -16.51 -2.58
N ASN A 76 -12.88 -17.70 -2.17
CA ASN A 76 -12.91 -18.07 -0.75
C ASN A 76 -11.52 -18.16 -0.14
N LEU A 77 -10.54 -18.79 -0.82
CA LEU A 77 -9.14 -18.82 -0.37
C LEU A 77 -8.60 -17.40 -0.18
N MET A 78 -8.82 -16.51 -1.15
CA MET A 78 -8.32 -15.13 -1.08
C MET A 78 -8.96 -14.35 0.06
N ARG A 79 -10.29 -14.46 0.22
CA ARG A 79 -11.04 -13.87 1.34
C ARG A 79 -10.49 -14.36 2.69
N ARG A 80 -10.27 -15.67 2.83
CA ARG A 80 -9.78 -16.28 4.07
C ARG A 80 -8.34 -15.89 4.39
N MET A 81 -7.46 -15.84 3.39
CA MET A 81 -6.08 -15.36 3.55
C MET A 81 -6.07 -13.91 4.07
N GLU A 82 -6.88 -13.04 3.49
CA GLU A 82 -6.97 -11.64 3.92
C GLU A 82 -7.56 -11.50 5.34
N MET A 83 -8.55 -12.34 5.70
CA MET A 83 -9.07 -12.39 7.08
C MET A 83 -8.04 -12.92 8.09
N ALA A 84 -7.18 -13.86 7.69
CA ALA A 84 -6.06 -14.31 8.50
C ALA A 84 -5.04 -13.18 8.67
N ALA A 85 -4.72 -12.43 7.61
CA ALA A 85 -3.85 -11.25 7.70
C ALA A 85 -4.42 -10.17 8.64
N ASP A 86 -5.73 -9.89 8.59
CA ASP A 86 -6.40 -9.00 9.55
C ASP A 86 -6.17 -9.45 11.00
N THR A 87 -6.38 -10.73 11.27
CA THR A 87 -6.22 -11.34 12.61
C THR A 87 -4.78 -11.25 13.09
N LEU A 88 -3.82 -11.61 12.23
CA LEU A 88 -2.38 -11.57 12.51
C LEU A 88 -1.88 -10.15 12.75
N TYR A 89 -2.42 -9.15 12.04
CA TYR A 89 -2.10 -7.75 12.26
C TYR A 89 -2.62 -7.26 13.61
N LYS A 90 -3.88 -7.58 13.95
CA LYS A 90 -4.46 -7.25 15.26
C LYS A 90 -3.69 -7.88 16.41
N ALA A 91 -3.21 -9.12 16.21
CA ALA A 91 -2.33 -9.84 17.12
C ALA A 91 -0.86 -9.35 17.11
N LYS A 92 -0.53 -8.29 16.37
CA LYS A 92 0.80 -7.66 16.28
C LYS A 92 1.91 -8.54 15.67
N PHE A 93 1.54 -9.63 15.00
CA PHE A 93 2.49 -10.42 14.23
C PHE A 93 2.86 -9.73 12.91
N ILE A 94 1.89 -9.06 12.27
CA ILE A 94 2.13 -8.19 11.10
C ILE A 94 2.27 -6.74 11.59
N ARG A 95 3.21 -6.00 11.01
CA ARG A 95 3.52 -4.60 11.36
C ARG A 95 3.46 -3.71 10.11
N GLY A 96 3.55 -2.39 10.32
CA GLY A 96 3.61 -1.43 9.21
C GLY A 96 2.30 -1.36 8.42
N PHE A 97 2.40 -1.34 7.10
CA PHE A 97 1.25 -1.30 6.20
C PHE A 97 0.69 -2.71 5.94
N CYS A 98 -0.63 -2.80 5.85
CA CYS A 98 -1.35 -4.00 5.42
C CYS A 98 -2.68 -3.58 4.78
N HIS A 99 -2.85 -3.86 3.49
CA HIS A 99 -3.99 -3.42 2.69
C HIS A 99 -4.79 -4.62 2.17
N LEU A 100 -5.94 -4.89 2.78
CA LEU A 100 -6.71 -6.11 2.54
C LEU A 100 -7.68 -5.96 1.37
N ALA A 101 -7.66 -6.87 0.39
CA ALA A 101 -8.56 -6.85 -0.77
C ALA A 101 -9.97 -7.43 -0.50
N ILE A 102 -10.38 -7.50 0.77
CA ILE A 102 -11.68 -8.06 1.17
C ILE A 102 -12.84 -7.29 0.48
N GLY A 103 -13.60 -8.00 -0.34
CA GLY A 103 -14.72 -7.48 -1.16
C GLY A 103 -14.37 -7.28 -2.65
N GLN A 104 -13.10 -7.43 -3.02
CA GLN A 104 -12.60 -7.25 -4.40
C GLN A 104 -12.12 -8.57 -5.02
N GLU A 105 -12.52 -9.71 -4.47
CA GLU A 105 -12.03 -11.02 -4.90
C GLU A 105 -12.39 -11.32 -6.37
N ALA A 106 -13.58 -10.89 -6.82
CA ALA A 106 -14.02 -11.04 -8.20
C ALA A 106 -13.09 -10.35 -9.20
N VAL A 107 -12.45 -9.23 -8.82
CA VAL A 107 -11.50 -8.53 -9.69
C VAL A 107 -10.23 -9.37 -9.87
N ALA A 108 -9.65 -9.85 -8.77
CA ALA A 108 -8.40 -10.61 -8.82
C ALA A 108 -8.58 -11.98 -9.49
N VAL A 109 -9.63 -12.72 -9.12
CA VAL A 109 -9.93 -14.03 -9.71
C VAL A 109 -10.43 -13.88 -11.14
N GLY A 110 -11.22 -12.85 -11.44
CA GLY A 110 -11.70 -12.56 -12.80
C GLY A 110 -10.55 -12.24 -13.74
N LEU A 111 -9.61 -11.42 -13.29
CA LEU A 111 -8.37 -11.17 -14.03
C LEU A 111 -7.59 -12.45 -14.29
N GLU A 112 -7.29 -13.26 -13.27
CA GLU A 112 -6.52 -14.48 -13.45
C GLU A 112 -7.24 -15.50 -14.35
N SER A 113 -8.56 -15.58 -14.27
CA SER A 113 -9.35 -16.58 -15.00
C SER A 113 -9.34 -16.42 -16.53
N ALA A 114 -8.95 -15.26 -17.04
CA ALA A 114 -9.02 -14.92 -18.47
C ALA A 114 -7.64 -14.61 -19.08
N ILE A 115 -6.56 -14.70 -18.31
CA ILE A 115 -5.20 -14.44 -18.76
C ILE A 115 -4.35 -15.73 -18.74
N ALA A 116 -3.22 -15.69 -19.44
CA ALA A 116 -2.26 -16.77 -19.49
C ALA A 116 -1.13 -16.55 -18.46
N PRO A 117 -0.38 -17.59 -18.06
CA PRO A 117 0.75 -17.47 -17.14
C PRO A 117 1.85 -16.48 -17.57
N GLU A 118 2.00 -16.28 -18.88
CA GLU A 118 2.96 -15.38 -19.52
C GLU A 118 2.52 -13.91 -19.55
N ASP A 119 1.21 -13.65 -19.40
CA ASP A 119 0.68 -12.28 -19.32
C ASP A 119 1.25 -11.55 -18.11
N ARG A 120 1.44 -10.24 -18.22
CA ARG A 120 2.11 -9.47 -17.16
C ARG A 120 1.09 -8.71 -16.35
N VAL A 121 1.21 -8.78 -15.04
CA VAL A 121 0.35 -8.02 -14.12
C VAL A 121 1.23 -7.16 -13.23
N ILE A 122 0.85 -5.89 -13.09
CA ILE A 122 1.48 -4.97 -12.14
C ILE A 122 0.40 -4.14 -11.45
N THR A 123 0.47 -4.01 -10.13
CA THR A 123 -0.53 -3.27 -9.35
C THR A 123 0.09 -2.45 -8.23
N ALA A 124 -0.75 -1.74 -7.47
CA ALA A 124 -0.37 -0.99 -6.28
C ALA A 124 -0.20 -1.91 -5.05
N TYR A 125 -0.18 -1.34 -3.87
CA TYR A 125 0.05 -2.05 -2.60
C TYR A 125 -1.10 -2.95 -2.09
N ARG A 126 -2.24 -3.03 -2.78
CA ARG A 126 -3.34 -3.95 -2.44
C ARG A 126 -3.23 -5.22 -3.29
N CYS A 127 -2.16 -5.97 -3.09
CA CYS A 127 -1.68 -6.95 -4.06
C CYS A 127 -1.77 -8.41 -3.62
N HIS A 128 -2.19 -8.72 -2.39
CA HIS A 128 -2.04 -10.09 -1.86
C HIS A 128 -2.71 -11.16 -2.74
N PRO A 129 -3.96 -10.98 -3.21
CA PRO A 129 -4.59 -12.00 -4.06
C PRO A 129 -3.89 -12.18 -5.40
N PHE A 130 -3.49 -11.07 -6.04
CA PHE A 130 -2.76 -11.11 -7.30
C PHE A 130 -1.43 -11.84 -7.16
N ALA A 131 -0.71 -11.63 -6.07
CA ALA A 131 0.56 -12.31 -5.82
C ALA A 131 0.38 -13.83 -5.72
N VAL A 132 -0.66 -14.31 -5.03
CA VAL A 132 -0.95 -15.76 -4.97
C VAL A 132 -1.36 -16.29 -6.34
N LEU A 133 -2.32 -15.64 -6.99
CA LEU A 133 -2.88 -16.09 -8.26
C LEU A 133 -1.83 -16.10 -9.39
N ARG A 134 -0.85 -15.20 -9.36
CA ARG A 134 0.24 -15.11 -10.34
C ARG A 134 1.48 -15.92 -9.97
N GLY A 135 1.29 -17.15 -9.48
CA GLY A 135 2.38 -18.09 -9.23
C GLY A 135 3.06 -17.95 -7.87
N GLY A 136 2.50 -17.17 -6.96
CA GLY A 136 2.89 -17.18 -5.55
C GLY A 136 2.20 -18.31 -4.78
N THR A 137 2.50 -18.39 -3.48
CA THR A 137 1.81 -19.31 -2.56
C THR A 137 1.21 -18.53 -1.40
N ILE A 138 0.09 -19.02 -0.87
CA ILE A 138 -0.56 -18.44 0.32
C ILE A 138 0.43 -18.37 1.49
N LYS A 139 1.15 -19.47 1.74
CA LYS A 139 2.24 -19.54 2.72
C LYS A 139 3.27 -18.44 2.50
N GLY A 140 3.77 -18.30 1.28
CA GLY A 140 4.80 -17.31 0.95
C GLY A 140 4.32 -15.87 1.17
N VAL A 141 3.07 -15.56 0.80
CA VAL A 141 2.48 -14.24 1.05
C VAL A 141 2.31 -14.00 2.55
N LEU A 142 1.75 -14.95 3.30
CA LEU A 142 1.61 -14.82 4.76
C LEU A 142 2.97 -14.72 5.46
N ALA A 143 3.98 -15.48 5.03
CA ALA A 143 5.33 -15.41 5.55
C ALA A 143 5.98 -14.05 5.28
N GLU A 144 5.73 -13.45 4.11
CA GLU A 144 6.20 -12.10 3.78
C GLU A 144 5.54 -11.05 4.67
N LEU A 145 4.23 -11.16 4.91
CA LEU A 145 3.50 -10.29 5.83
C LEU A 145 4.04 -10.38 7.26
N LEU A 146 4.44 -11.59 7.68
CA LEU A 146 5.06 -11.86 8.98
C LEU A 146 6.55 -11.48 9.04
N GLY A 147 7.15 -11.05 7.93
CA GLY A 147 8.58 -10.72 7.84
C GLY A 147 9.50 -11.92 8.06
N ARG A 148 9.14 -13.09 7.53
CA ARG A 148 9.90 -14.35 7.68
C ARG A 148 10.72 -14.67 6.42
N GLN A 149 11.74 -15.52 6.57
CA GLN A 149 12.62 -15.95 5.47
C GLN A 149 11.87 -16.65 4.32
N ALA A 150 10.82 -17.42 4.65
CA ALA A 150 9.97 -18.09 3.66
C ALA A 150 9.04 -17.12 2.92
N GLY A 151 9.09 -15.82 3.23
CA GLY A 151 8.39 -14.80 2.48
C GLY A 151 8.83 -14.75 1.03
N MET A 152 7.91 -14.38 0.13
CA MET A 152 8.17 -14.27 -1.32
C MET A 152 9.29 -13.28 -1.67
N SER A 153 9.62 -12.36 -0.77
CA SER A 153 10.74 -11.42 -0.86
C SER A 153 11.65 -11.53 0.36
N HIS A 154 11.71 -12.73 0.93
CA HIS A 154 12.54 -13.09 2.08
C HIS A 154 12.33 -12.20 3.31
N GLY A 155 11.11 -11.69 3.51
CA GLY A 155 10.76 -10.82 4.62
C GLY A 155 11.27 -9.39 4.50
N LYS A 156 11.82 -8.99 3.35
CA LYS A 156 12.34 -7.63 3.09
C LYS A 156 11.27 -6.67 2.57
N GLY A 157 10.26 -7.18 1.86
CA GLY A 157 9.27 -6.36 1.16
C GLY A 157 8.03 -6.05 2.00
N GLY A 158 7.58 -7.01 2.81
CA GLY A 158 6.33 -6.92 3.55
C GLY A 158 5.09 -6.87 2.65
N SER A 159 3.99 -6.33 3.16
CA SER A 159 2.67 -6.35 2.49
C SER A 159 2.65 -5.71 1.11
N MET A 160 3.42 -4.65 0.90
CA MET A 160 3.30 -3.84 -0.30
C MET A 160 4.17 -4.32 -1.45
N HIS A 161 5.16 -5.18 -1.22
CA HIS A 161 6.24 -5.46 -2.17
C HIS A 161 6.45 -6.97 -2.32
N ILE A 162 5.56 -7.60 -3.08
CA ILE A 162 5.54 -9.04 -3.33
C ILE A 162 5.60 -9.27 -4.83
N PHE A 163 6.55 -10.07 -5.31
CA PHE A 163 6.84 -10.25 -6.74
C PHE A 163 6.82 -11.73 -7.13
N THR A 164 6.48 -12.01 -8.39
CA THR A 164 6.64 -13.30 -9.05
C THR A 164 7.19 -13.08 -10.47
N PRO A 165 7.57 -14.12 -11.24
CA PRO A 165 8.08 -13.93 -12.59
C PRO A 165 7.15 -13.18 -13.56
N SER A 166 5.82 -13.27 -13.37
CA SER A 166 4.81 -12.59 -14.20
C SER A 166 3.98 -11.56 -13.43
N PHE A 167 4.22 -11.39 -12.12
CA PHE A 167 3.66 -10.34 -11.28
C PHE A 167 4.73 -9.37 -10.81
N TYR A 168 4.74 -8.18 -11.41
CA TYR A 168 5.77 -7.16 -11.23
C TYR A 168 5.54 -6.29 -9.99
N GLY A 169 4.95 -6.88 -8.95
CA GLY A 169 4.90 -6.27 -7.64
C GLY A 169 3.58 -5.65 -7.27
N GLY A 170 3.39 -5.58 -5.96
CA GLY A 170 2.75 -4.43 -5.36
C GLY A 170 3.71 -3.23 -5.32
N ASN A 171 3.17 -2.06 -5.60
CA ASN A 171 3.94 -0.83 -5.65
C ASN A 171 3.38 0.19 -4.65
N GLY A 172 4.26 0.71 -3.79
CA GLY A 172 3.90 1.61 -2.69
C GLY A 172 3.64 3.06 -3.12
N ILE A 173 4.21 3.48 -4.25
CA ILE A 173 4.09 4.86 -4.74
C ILE A 173 2.90 4.96 -5.70
N VAL A 174 1.88 5.71 -5.29
CA VAL A 174 0.60 5.83 -6.00
C VAL A 174 0.81 6.30 -7.45
N GLY A 175 0.44 5.46 -8.41
CA GLY A 175 0.49 5.76 -9.85
C GLY A 175 1.81 5.40 -10.53
N ALA A 176 2.89 5.12 -9.78
CA ALA A 176 4.21 4.82 -10.34
C ALA A 176 4.23 3.51 -11.13
N GLN A 177 3.36 2.57 -10.78
CA GLN A 177 3.26 1.29 -11.49
C GLN A 177 2.66 1.40 -12.89
N VAL A 178 1.95 2.50 -13.20
CA VAL A 178 1.25 2.65 -14.49
C VAL A 178 2.25 2.89 -15.63
N PRO A 179 3.21 3.84 -15.53
CA PRO A 179 4.29 3.93 -16.51
C PRO A 179 5.16 2.67 -16.60
N VAL A 180 5.42 1.99 -15.47
CA VAL A 180 6.18 0.74 -15.47
C VAL A 180 5.44 -0.35 -16.25
N GLY A 181 4.12 -0.48 -16.07
CA GLY A 181 3.27 -1.37 -16.85
C GLY A 181 3.28 -1.04 -18.34
N ALA A 182 3.23 0.24 -18.72
CA ALA A 182 3.41 0.64 -20.12
C ALA A 182 4.80 0.26 -20.66
N GLY A 183 5.86 0.36 -19.85
CA GLY A 183 7.20 -0.11 -20.19
C GLY A 183 7.29 -1.63 -20.39
N LEU A 184 6.58 -2.41 -19.57
CA LEU A 184 6.46 -3.87 -19.75
C LEU A 184 5.75 -4.20 -21.08
N ALA A 185 4.68 -3.48 -21.42
CA ALA A 185 3.99 -3.64 -22.70
C ALA A 185 4.87 -3.23 -23.89
N PHE A 186 5.67 -2.17 -23.74
CA PHE A 186 6.69 -1.80 -24.72
C PHE A 186 7.70 -2.92 -24.93
N ALA A 187 8.22 -3.52 -23.84
CA ALA A 187 9.15 -4.64 -23.95
C ALA A 187 8.53 -5.87 -24.64
N GLN A 188 7.25 -6.18 -24.38
CA GLN A 188 6.52 -7.26 -25.10
C GLN A 188 6.51 -7.00 -26.60
N LYS A 189 6.10 -5.80 -26.99
CA LYS A 189 6.04 -5.38 -28.40
C LYS A 189 7.43 -5.40 -29.04
N TYR A 190 8.44 -4.87 -28.35
CA TYR A 190 9.82 -4.81 -28.83
C TYR A 190 10.40 -6.22 -29.08
N LEU A 191 10.07 -7.18 -28.22
CA LEU A 191 10.51 -8.57 -28.34
C LEU A 191 9.63 -9.43 -29.25
N GLY A 192 8.61 -8.85 -29.91
CA GLY A 192 7.70 -9.58 -30.80
C GLY A 192 6.76 -10.58 -30.08
N GLN A 193 6.45 -10.35 -28.81
CA GLN A 193 5.60 -11.22 -27.99
C GLN A 193 4.12 -10.90 -28.18
N ASN A 194 3.61 -11.06 -29.40
CA ASN A 194 2.30 -10.54 -29.83
C ASN A 194 1.09 -11.13 -29.08
N ASN A 195 1.23 -12.32 -28.48
CA ASN A 195 0.15 -13.00 -27.75
C ASN A 195 0.13 -12.67 -26.24
N VAL A 196 1.03 -11.79 -25.78
CA VAL A 196 1.18 -11.46 -24.35
C VAL A 196 0.66 -10.05 -24.09
N ALA A 197 -0.29 -9.93 -23.17
CA ALA A 197 -0.83 -8.67 -22.68
C ALA A 197 -0.10 -8.20 -21.42
N THR A 198 -0.11 -6.89 -21.16
CA THR A 198 0.23 -6.32 -19.85
C THR A 198 -0.97 -5.62 -19.23
N PHE A 199 -1.32 -6.00 -18.00
CA PHE A 199 -2.33 -5.37 -17.17
C PHE A 199 -1.67 -4.44 -16.15
N ALA A 200 -1.78 -3.13 -16.40
CA ALA A 200 -1.25 -2.07 -15.54
C ALA A 200 -2.36 -1.51 -14.64
N MET A 201 -2.44 -2.01 -13.42
CA MET A 201 -3.54 -1.75 -12.50
C MET A 201 -3.29 -0.57 -11.56
N TYR A 202 -4.32 0.21 -11.26
CA TYR A 202 -4.28 1.37 -10.37
C TYR A 202 -5.67 1.63 -9.76
N GLY A 203 -5.74 2.31 -8.61
CA GLY A 203 -7.02 2.65 -7.96
C GLY A 203 -7.64 3.96 -8.44
N ASP A 204 -8.91 4.20 -8.10
CA ASP A 204 -9.63 5.44 -8.40
C ASP A 204 -8.89 6.70 -7.94
N GLY A 205 -8.28 6.70 -6.75
CA GLY A 205 -7.44 7.82 -6.29
C GLY A 205 -6.16 8.02 -7.11
N ALA A 206 -5.58 6.94 -7.65
CA ALA A 206 -4.37 6.99 -8.48
C ALA A 206 -4.64 7.52 -9.89
N SER A 207 -5.89 7.47 -10.36
CA SER A 207 -6.31 7.94 -11.69
C SER A 207 -6.08 9.44 -11.94
N ASN A 208 -5.75 10.20 -10.90
CA ASN A 208 -5.46 11.64 -10.98
C ASN A 208 -3.95 11.97 -10.99
N GLN A 209 -3.08 10.96 -11.01
CA GLN A 209 -1.63 11.15 -11.09
C GLN A 209 -1.21 11.56 -12.50
N GLY A 210 -0.37 12.59 -12.64
CA GLY A 210 0.07 13.09 -13.95
C GLY A 210 0.72 12.03 -14.83
N GLN A 211 1.61 11.22 -14.23
CA GLN A 211 2.31 10.12 -14.92
C GLN A 211 1.38 9.05 -15.51
N VAL A 212 0.14 8.93 -15.03
CA VAL A 212 -0.87 8.03 -15.62
C VAL A 212 -1.27 8.52 -17.01
N PHE A 213 -1.50 9.82 -17.18
CA PHE A 213 -1.84 10.43 -18.47
C PHE A 213 -0.65 10.46 -19.43
N GLU A 214 0.57 10.66 -18.92
CA GLU A 214 1.79 10.53 -19.72
C GLU A 214 1.93 9.10 -20.28
N ALA A 215 1.71 8.09 -19.44
CA ALA A 215 1.74 6.69 -19.84
C ALA A 215 0.64 6.37 -20.88
N PHE A 216 -0.58 6.91 -20.71
CA PHE A 216 -1.65 6.76 -21.69
C PHE A 216 -1.24 7.33 -23.06
N ASN A 217 -0.76 8.58 -23.09
CA ASN A 217 -0.37 9.23 -24.32
C ASN A 217 0.70 8.41 -25.08
N MET A 218 1.76 7.98 -24.39
CA MET A 218 2.83 7.16 -25.01
C MET A 218 2.34 5.78 -25.44
N ALA A 219 1.54 5.11 -24.60
CA ALA A 219 1.01 3.79 -24.94
C ALA A 219 0.11 3.82 -26.18
N LYS A 220 -0.70 4.89 -26.33
CA LYS A 220 -1.53 5.08 -27.53
C LYS A 220 -0.68 5.42 -28.74
N LEU A 221 0.27 6.35 -28.60
CA LEU A 221 1.19 6.75 -29.67
C LEU A 221 1.96 5.55 -30.24
N TRP A 222 2.42 4.65 -29.38
CA TRP A 222 3.19 3.48 -29.78
C TRP A 222 2.33 2.23 -30.00
N ASN A 223 1.00 2.32 -29.88
CA ASN A 223 0.08 1.20 -30.03
C ASN A 223 0.53 -0.03 -29.22
N LEU A 224 0.70 0.15 -27.90
CA LEU A 224 1.22 -0.88 -26.99
C LEU A 224 0.11 -1.87 -26.58
N PRO A 225 0.46 -3.16 -26.34
CA PRO A 225 -0.49 -4.16 -25.85
C PRO A 225 -0.74 -4.03 -24.33
N CYS A 226 -1.19 -2.85 -23.89
CA CYS A 226 -1.37 -2.52 -22.48
C CYS A 226 -2.86 -2.31 -22.14
N VAL A 227 -3.36 -3.08 -21.17
CA VAL A 227 -4.65 -2.84 -20.53
C VAL A 227 -4.42 -2.01 -19.27
N PHE A 228 -4.94 -0.79 -19.24
CA PHE A 228 -4.89 0.10 -18.09
C PHE A 228 -6.10 -0.13 -17.20
N VAL A 229 -5.91 -0.79 -16.06
CA VAL A 229 -7.02 -1.24 -15.20
C VAL A 229 -7.23 -0.29 -14.03
N CYS A 230 -8.38 0.37 -13.95
CA CYS A 230 -8.79 1.17 -12.80
C CYS A 230 -9.68 0.36 -11.85
N GLU A 231 -9.19 0.04 -10.66
CA GLU A 231 -9.98 -0.56 -9.58
C GLU A 231 -10.74 0.53 -8.80
N ASN A 232 -11.94 0.86 -9.28
CA ASN A 232 -12.79 1.88 -8.66
C ASN A 232 -13.55 1.31 -7.46
N ASN A 233 -12.93 1.40 -6.29
CA ASN A 233 -13.52 1.01 -5.01
C ASN A 233 -14.20 2.16 -4.26
N LYS A 234 -14.48 3.26 -4.98
CA LYS A 234 -15.18 4.48 -4.56
C LYS A 234 -14.39 5.43 -3.66
N TYR A 235 -13.25 5.01 -3.10
CA TYR A 235 -12.51 5.80 -2.11
C TYR A 235 -10.98 5.70 -2.25
N GLY A 236 -10.35 6.80 -2.64
CA GLY A 236 -8.91 7.03 -2.52
C GLY A 236 -8.53 7.36 -1.08
N MET A 237 -8.03 6.36 -0.33
CA MET A 237 -7.84 6.45 1.13
C MET A 237 -9.14 6.84 1.85
N GLY A 238 -9.31 8.12 2.21
CA GLY A 238 -10.53 8.64 2.83
C GLY A 238 -11.29 9.67 1.99
N THR A 239 -10.89 9.87 0.73
CA THR A 239 -11.55 10.81 -0.18
C THR A 239 -12.39 10.05 -1.19
N SER A 240 -13.70 10.34 -1.24
CA SER A 240 -14.59 9.70 -2.22
C SER A 240 -14.26 10.12 -3.65
N ALA A 241 -14.60 9.27 -4.62
CA ALA A 241 -14.39 9.51 -6.05
C ALA A 241 -14.94 10.87 -6.51
N GLU A 242 -16.13 11.27 -6.04
CA GLU A 242 -16.79 12.52 -6.40
C GLU A 242 -16.07 13.76 -5.85
N ARG A 243 -15.25 13.58 -4.81
CA ARG A 243 -14.46 14.66 -4.19
C ARG A 243 -13.05 14.74 -4.75
N SER A 244 -12.55 13.67 -5.36
CA SER A 244 -11.19 13.60 -5.91
C SER A 244 -11.14 13.79 -7.42
N SER A 245 -12.21 13.47 -8.15
CA SER A 245 -12.23 13.44 -9.61
C SER A 245 -13.40 14.24 -10.18
N SER A 246 -13.12 15.16 -11.12
CA SER A 246 -14.18 15.89 -11.85
C SER A 246 -14.95 15.00 -12.83
N ASN A 247 -14.32 13.93 -13.32
CA ASN A 247 -14.94 12.88 -14.10
C ASN A 247 -14.69 11.53 -13.41
N THR A 248 -15.76 10.97 -12.83
CA THR A 248 -15.75 9.67 -12.13
C THR A 248 -16.06 8.48 -13.04
N GLN A 249 -16.20 8.69 -14.35
CA GLN A 249 -16.28 7.63 -15.36
C GLN A 249 -14.85 7.29 -15.78
N TYR A 250 -14.14 6.51 -14.96
CA TYR A 250 -12.70 6.31 -15.08
C TYR A 250 -12.31 5.64 -16.41
N PHE A 251 -13.15 4.75 -16.95
CA PHE A 251 -12.97 4.14 -18.27
C PHE A 251 -12.88 5.14 -19.44
N THR A 252 -13.35 6.37 -19.27
CA THR A 252 -13.30 7.43 -20.31
C THR A 252 -12.06 8.33 -20.21
N ARG A 253 -11.28 8.21 -19.13
CA ARG A 253 -10.19 9.16 -18.80
C ARG A 253 -8.98 9.04 -19.71
N GLY A 254 -8.89 7.97 -20.51
CA GLY A 254 -7.86 7.77 -21.51
C GLY A 254 -7.98 8.68 -22.74
N ASP A 255 -9.06 9.48 -22.83
CA ASP A 255 -9.43 10.33 -23.97
C ASP A 255 -9.41 9.59 -25.33
N GLN A 256 -8.24 9.49 -25.96
CA GLN A 256 -8.04 8.78 -27.23
C GLN A 256 -7.92 7.27 -27.06
N ILE A 257 -7.68 6.79 -25.85
CA ILE A 257 -7.68 5.36 -25.55
C ILE A 257 -9.13 4.91 -25.30
N PRO A 258 -9.63 3.91 -26.05
CA PRO A 258 -10.93 3.31 -25.79
C PRO A 258 -10.98 2.67 -24.41
N GLY A 259 -12.18 2.48 -23.86
CA GLY A 259 -12.30 1.84 -22.57
C GLY A 259 -13.64 1.20 -22.32
N ILE A 260 -13.64 0.27 -21.37
CA ILE A 260 -14.81 -0.42 -20.87
C ILE A 260 -14.88 -0.28 -19.35
N GLN A 261 -16.08 -0.08 -18.83
CA GLN A 261 -16.40 -0.24 -17.42
C GLN A 261 -17.07 -1.60 -17.25
N ALA A 262 -16.70 -2.34 -16.21
CA ALA A 262 -17.24 -3.64 -15.88
C ALA A 262 -17.70 -3.71 -14.41
N ASN A 263 -18.73 -4.52 -14.14
CA ASN A 263 -19.13 -4.86 -12.79
C ASN A 263 -18.05 -5.72 -12.10
N GLY A 264 -17.25 -5.11 -11.23
CA GLY A 264 -16.19 -5.76 -10.46
C GLY A 264 -16.68 -6.47 -9.20
N MET A 265 -17.99 -6.60 -9.00
CA MET A 265 -18.61 -7.42 -7.96
C MET A 265 -19.20 -8.72 -8.52
N ASP A 266 -19.21 -8.90 -9.84
CA ASP A 266 -19.61 -10.14 -10.52
C ASP A 266 -18.38 -10.75 -11.20
N ILE A 267 -18.03 -11.97 -10.81
CA ILE A 267 -16.87 -12.69 -11.32
C ILE A 267 -17.01 -13.08 -12.79
N ILE A 268 -18.22 -13.39 -13.27
CA ILE A 268 -18.47 -13.76 -14.67
C ILE A 268 -18.31 -12.52 -15.55
N ALA A 269 -18.86 -11.38 -15.11
CA ALA A 269 -18.63 -10.10 -15.77
C ALA A 269 -17.15 -9.71 -15.77
N SER A 270 -16.46 -9.93 -14.65
CA SER A 270 -15.03 -9.63 -14.52
C SER A 270 -14.16 -10.50 -15.45
N HIS A 271 -14.44 -11.80 -15.52
CA HIS A 271 -13.81 -12.73 -16.48
C HIS A 271 -14.00 -12.24 -17.93
N GLN A 272 -15.25 -11.96 -18.31
CA GLN A 272 -15.58 -11.57 -19.68
C GLN A 272 -14.94 -10.23 -20.09
N ALA A 273 -14.90 -9.25 -19.18
CA ALA A 273 -14.23 -7.98 -19.43
C ALA A 273 -12.73 -8.14 -19.67
N VAL A 274 -12.08 -9.02 -18.90
CA VAL A 274 -10.64 -9.27 -19.03
C VAL A 274 -10.34 -10.05 -20.30
N LYS A 275 -11.18 -11.04 -20.63
CA LYS A 275 -11.09 -11.79 -21.90
C LYS A 275 -11.15 -10.84 -23.09
N PHE A 276 -12.17 -9.99 -23.14
CA PHE A 276 -12.30 -8.96 -24.17
C PHE A 276 -11.09 -8.02 -24.21
N ALA A 277 -10.63 -7.54 -23.04
CA ALA A 277 -9.49 -6.63 -22.97
C ALA A 277 -8.19 -7.26 -23.46
N LYS A 278 -7.95 -8.54 -23.12
CA LYS A 278 -6.81 -9.32 -23.60
C LYS A 278 -6.86 -9.49 -25.12
N GLU A 279 -8.00 -9.94 -25.64
CA GLU A 279 -8.23 -10.11 -27.08
C GLU A 279 -7.98 -8.79 -27.81
N TRP A 280 -8.53 -7.68 -27.31
CA TRP A 280 -8.34 -6.34 -27.88
C TRP A 280 -6.85 -5.98 -28.06
N VAL A 281 -6.06 -6.08 -26.98
CA VAL A 281 -4.66 -5.64 -27.01
C VAL A 281 -3.76 -6.60 -27.79
N THR A 282 -4.05 -7.91 -27.74
CA THR A 282 -3.27 -8.93 -28.46
C THR A 282 -3.62 -8.99 -29.95
N SER A 283 -4.82 -8.57 -30.37
CA SER A 283 -5.17 -8.34 -31.77
C SER A 283 -4.53 -7.08 -32.39
N GLY A 284 -3.75 -6.32 -31.61
CA GLY A 284 -3.02 -5.15 -32.13
C GLY A 284 -3.84 -3.86 -32.21
N ASN A 285 -4.99 -3.78 -31.53
CA ASN A 285 -5.83 -2.57 -31.48
C ASN A 285 -5.26 -1.45 -30.58
N GLY A 286 -4.09 -1.69 -29.97
CA GLY A 286 -3.44 -0.76 -29.05
C GLY A 286 -3.97 -0.87 -27.63
N PRO A 287 -3.70 0.13 -26.77
CA PRO A 287 -4.10 0.05 -25.38
C PRO A 287 -5.61 0.16 -25.20
N LEU A 288 -6.08 -0.33 -24.05
CA LEU A 288 -7.48 -0.26 -23.61
C LEU A 288 -7.55 0.16 -22.13
N LEU A 289 -8.52 0.98 -21.75
CA LEU A 289 -8.87 1.21 -20.35
C LEU A 289 -9.93 0.22 -19.89
N LEU A 290 -9.73 -0.39 -18.72
CA LEU A 290 -10.72 -1.25 -18.07
C LEU A 290 -11.00 -0.71 -16.66
N GLU A 291 -12.21 -0.22 -16.40
CA GLU A 291 -12.63 0.17 -15.05
C GLU A 291 -13.42 -0.96 -14.40
N PHE A 292 -12.95 -1.50 -13.28
CA PHE A 292 -13.77 -2.32 -12.41
C PHE A 292 -14.48 -1.45 -11.39
N VAL A 293 -15.81 -1.45 -11.42
CA VAL A 293 -16.62 -0.91 -10.33
C VAL A 293 -16.73 -1.96 -9.23
N THR A 294 -16.00 -1.77 -8.15
CA THR A 294 -15.90 -2.74 -7.05
C THR A 294 -16.00 -2.06 -5.68
N TYR A 295 -15.75 -2.78 -4.58
CA TYR A 295 -15.83 -2.23 -3.23
C TYR A 295 -14.92 -2.95 -2.23
N ARG A 296 -14.24 -2.19 -1.36
CA ARG A 296 -13.47 -2.75 -0.23
C ARG A 296 -14.26 -2.65 1.08
N TYR A 297 -14.41 -3.76 1.79
CA TYR A 297 -15.14 -3.78 3.07
C TYR A 297 -14.34 -3.19 4.23
N GLY A 298 -13.04 -3.45 4.28
CA GLY A 298 -12.14 -2.83 5.23
C GLY A 298 -11.87 -1.36 4.91
N GLY A 299 -11.29 -0.62 5.87
CA GLY A 299 -10.75 0.70 5.64
C GLY A 299 -9.59 0.69 4.63
N HIS A 300 -8.90 1.82 4.48
CA HIS A 300 -7.84 1.94 3.49
C HIS A 300 -6.74 0.91 3.72
N SER A 301 -6.26 0.84 4.96
CA SER A 301 -5.29 -0.10 5.51
C SER A 301 -5.73 -0.48 6.93
N MET A 302 -4.97 -1.36 7.59
CA MET A 302 -5.23 -1.77 8.97
C MET A 302 -5.20 -0.62 10.01
N SER A 303 -4.60 0.53 9.70
CA SER A 303 -4.61 1.71 10.59
C SER A 303 -5.85 2.60 10.40
N ASP A 304 -6.64 2.37 9.35
CA ASP A 304 -7.84 3.13 9.04
C ASP A 304 -9.10 2.30 9.34
N PRO A 305 -9.92 2.68 10.33
CA PRO A 305 -11.20 2.01 10.60
C PRO A 305 -12.24 2.16 9.48
N GLY A 306 -12.08 3.14 8.58
CA GLY A 306 -12.96 3.35 7.43
C GLY A 306 -14.35 3.88 7.74
N THR A 307 -14.54 4.51 8.90
CA THR A 307 -15.86 4.99 9.40
C THR A 307 -16.00 6.52 9.41
N THR A 308 -14.93 7.28 9.15
CA THR A 308 -14.95 8.75 9.18
C THR A 308 -15.42 9.39 7.87
N TYR A 309 -15.43 8.63 6.78
CA TYR A 309 -15.71 9.12 5.42
C TYR A 309 -16.80 8.32 4.69
N ARG A 310 -17.37 7.31 5.34
CA ARG A 310 -18.49 6.48 4.85
C ARG A 310 -19.19 5.80 6.01
N THR A 311 -20.43 5.37 5.79
CA THR A 311 -21.29 4.80 6.85
C THR A 311 -21.11 3.30 6.99
N ARG A 312 -21.43 2.74 8.16
CA ARG A 312 -21.42 1.28 8.36
C ARG A 312 -22.54 0.63 7.56
N GLU A 313 -23.66 1.33 7.42
CA GLU A 313 -24.84 0.94 6.66
C GLU A 313 -24.53 0.78 5.17
N GLU A 314 -23.70 1.67 4.60
CA GLU A 314 -23.22 1.53 3.21
C GLU A 314 -22.42 0.23 3.03
N ILE A 315 -21.46 -0.04 3.92
CA ILE A 315 -20.62 -1.24 3.87
C ILE A 315 -21.47 -2.50 4.05
N GLN A 316 -22.39 -2.49 5.02
CA GLN A 316 -23.28 -3.62 5.29
C GLN A 316 -24.20 -3.88 4.11
N ARG A 317 -24.79 -2.82 3.51
CA ARG A 317 -25.60 -2.94 2.31
C ARG A 317 -24.79 -3.59 1.19
N MET A 318 -23.62 -3.05 0.86
CA MET A 318 -22.73 -3.62 -0.17
C MET A 318 -22.42 -5.09 0.08
N ARG A 319 -22.06 -5.47 1.31
CA ARG A 319 -21.78 -6.88 1.65
C ARG A 319 -23.02 -7.77 1.56
N SER A 320 -24.19 -7.28 1.97
CA SER A 320 -25.41 -8.08 2.01
C SER A 320 -26.02 -8.31 0.62
N THR A 321 -25.89 -7.34 -0.28
CA THR A 321 -26.57 -7.33 -1.58
C THR A 321 -25.65 -7.52 -2.79
N GLN A 322 -24.32 -7.40 -2.61
CA GLN A 322 -23.36 -7.38 -3.73
C GLN A 322 -22.06 -8.13 -3.40
N ASP A 323 -22.01 -8.98 -2.37
CA ASP A 323 -20.78 -9.74 -2.11
C ASP A 323 -20.47 -10.71 -3.26
N PRO A 324 -19.23 -10.71 -3.80
CA PRO A 324 -18.92 -11.44 -5.02
C PRO A 324 -18.94 -12.96 -4.81
N ILE A 325 -18.62 -13.42 -3.59
CA ILE A 325 -18.63 -14.85 -3.24
C ILE A 325 -20.08 -15.31 -3.07
N ARG A 326 -20.89 -14.54 -2.35
CA ARG A 326 -22.30 -14.84 -2.16
C ARG A 326 -23.09 -14.78 -3.47
N GLY A 327 -22.80 -13.80 -4.33
CA GLY A 327 -23.42 -13.69 -5.66
C GLY A 327 -23.13 -14.94 -6.51
N LEU A 328 -21.87 -15.39 -6.57
CA LEU A 328 -21.53 -16.62 -7.28
C LEU A 328 -22.15 -17.86 -6.64
N ALA A 329 -22.18 -17.96 -5.30
CA ALA A 329 -22.84 -19.06 -4.60
C ALA A 329 -24.31 -19.19 -4.98
N GLN A 330 -25.02 -18.06 -5.04
CA GLN A 330 -26.42 -18.02 -5.43
C GLN A 330 -26.61 -18.53 -6.86
N TYR A 331 -25.78 -18.10 -7.82
CA TYR A 331 -25.81 -18.62 -9.19
C TYR A 331 -25.55 -20.14 -9.24
N ILE A 332 -24.54 -20.63 -8.52
CA ILE A 332 -24.21 -22.06 -8.48
C ILE A 332 -25.38 -22.89 -7.95
N GLN A 333 -26.08 -22.40 -6.91
CA GLN A 333 -27.23 -23.06 -6.31
C GLN A 333 -28.47 -23.01 -7.23
N ASP A 334 -28.79 -21.82 -7.76
CA ASP A 334 -29.96 -21.60 -8.61
C ASP A 334 -29.87 -22.39 -9.93
N TRP A 335 -28.65 -22.59 -10.44
CA TRP A 335 -28.38 -23.38 -11.64
C TRP A 335 -28.19 -24.87 -11.35
N GLY A 336 -28.31 -25.31 -10.09
CA GLY A 336 -28.14 -26.71 -9.70
C GLY A 336 -26.74 -27.26 -9.96
N VAL A 337 -25.72 -26.39 -10.02
CA VAL A 337 -24.33 -26.76 -10.31
C VAL A 337 -23.69 -27.48 -9.12
N ALA A 338 -23.97 -27.01 -7.90
CA ALA A 338 -23.61 -27.66 -6.64
C ALA A 338 -24.60 -27.30 -5.52
N SER A 339 -24.71 -28.19 -4.55
CA SER A 339 -25.53 -28.03 -3.34
C SER A 339 -24.92 -27.04 -2.34
N GLU A 340 -25.73 -26.58 -1.39
CA GLU A 340 -25.25 -25.74 -0.28
C GLU A 340 -24.21 -26.47 0.58
N GLU A 341 -24.37 -27.78 0.78
CA GLU A 341 -23.44 -28.63 1.52
C GLU A 341 -22.07 -28.71 0.84
N GLU A 342 -22.02 -28.88 -0.48
CA GLU A 342 -20.78 -28.88 -1.25
C GLU A 342 -20.05 -27.53 -1.16
N LEU A 343 -20.78 -26.41 -1.26
CA LEU A 343 -20.21 -25.07 -1.10
C LEU A 343 -19.66 -24.83 0.31
N LYS A 344 -20.37 -25.29 1.36
CA LYS A 344 -19.89 -25.22 2.74
C LYS A 344 -18.62 -26.03 2.97
N GLU A 345 -18.51 -27.19 2.32
CA GLU A 345 -17.30 -28.01 2.42
C GLU A 345 -16.10 -27.32 1.74
N ILE A 346 -16.29 -26.68 0.58
CA ILE A 346 -15.24 -25.84 -0.05
C ILE A 346 -14.78 -24.72 0.90
N GLU A 347 -15.70 -24.02 1.56
CA GLU A 347 -15.35 -22.97 2.52
C GLU A 347 -14.54 -23.50 3.72
N LYS A 348 -14.90 -24.68 4.21
CA LYS A 348 -14.21 -25.35 5.31
C LYS A 348 -12.82 -25.82 4.91
N GLN A 349 -12.67 -26.35 3.69
CA GLN A 349 -11.37 -26.71 3.13
C GLN A 349 -10.48 -25.49 2.96
N ALA A 350 -11.01 -24.40 2.39
CA ALA A 350 -10.29 -23.13 2.29
C ALA A 350 -9.83 -22.63 3.66
N ARG A 351 -10.67 -22.70 4.68
CA ARG A 351 -10.27 -22.36 6.06
C ARG A 351 -9.12 -23.23 6.56
N THR A 352 -9.22 -24.55 6.38
CA THR A 352 -8.20 -25.50 6.83
C THR A 352 -6.86 -25.25 6.15
N GLU A 353 -6.88 -24.98 4.83
CA GLU A 353 -5.69 -24.65 4.05
C GLU A 353 -5.04 -23.33 4.53
N ILE A 354 -5.83 -22.28 4.79
CA ILE A 354 -5.30 -21.03 5.33
C ILE A 354 -4.72 -21.22 6.74
N ASP A 355 -5.41 -21.95 7.62
CA ASP A 355 -4.94 -22.21 8.98
C ASP A 355 -3.58 -22.95 8.95
N GLN A 356 -3.45 -23.97 8.10
CA GLN A 356 -2.17 -24.66 7.86
C GLN A 356 -1.09 -23.71 7.33
N ALA A 357 -1.41 -22.90 6.30
CA ALA A 357 -0.46 -21.96 5.72
C ALA A 357 0.01 -20.90 6.73
N VAL A 358 -0.85 -20.47 7.64
CA VAL A 358 -0.51 -19.56 8.75
C VAL A 358 0.50 -20.21 9.69
N ASP A 359 0.27 -21.47 10.08
CA ASP A 359 1.16 -22.18 11.00
C ASP A 359 2.53 -22.43 10.36
N GLU A 360 2.55 -22.85 9.09
CA GLU A 360 3.78 -23.00 8.31
C GLU A 360 4.54 -21.67 8.16
N ALA A 361 3.83 -20.57 7.89
CA ALA A 361 4.43 -19.25 7.78
C ALA A 361 5.02 -18.76 9.11
N LYS A 362 4.33 -19.01 10.24
CA LYS A 362 4.84 -18.68 11.59
C LYS A 362 6.05 -19.51 11.99
N ALA A 363 6.12 -20.77 11.56
CA ALA A 363 7.23 -21.67 11.85
C ALA A 363 8.52 -21.26 11.12
N SER A 364 8.42 -20.55 9.99
CA SER A 364 9.60 -20.04 9.26
C SER A 364 10.41 -19.05 10.12
N PRO A 365 11.74 -19.16 10.18
CA PRO A 365 12.57 -18.25 10.96
C PRO A 365 12.53 -16.80 10.43
N LEU A 366 12.94 -15.86 11.28
CA LEU A 366 13.21 -14.48 10.85
C LEU A 366 14.46 -14.43 9.95
N PRO A 367 14.57 -13.47 9.03
CA PRO A 367 15.79 -13.23 8.26
C PRO A 367 17.00 -13.05 9.18
N GLU A 368 18.15 -13.59 8.77
CA GLU A 368 19.38 -13.45 9.53
C GLU A 368 19.98 -12.05 9.32
N PRO A 369 20.78 -11.54 10.28
CA PRO A 369 21.43 -10.23 10.12
C PRO A 369 22.26 -10.08 8.83
N ARG A 370 22.83 -11.17 8.31
CA ARG A 370 23.56 -11.16 7.03
C ARG A 370 22.67 -10.83 5.82
N ASP A 371 21.39 -11.16 5.89
CA ASP A 371 20.43 -10.97 4.79
C ASP A 371 20.10 -9.50 4.57
N LEU A 372 20.35 -8.64 5.57
CA LEU A 372 20.17 -7.18 5.45
C LEU A 372 20.96 -6.59 4.28
N TRP A 373 22.06 -7.24 3.90
CA TRP A 373 23.00 -6.74 2.90
C TRP A 373 22.95 -7.49 1.57
N THR A 374 21.99 -8.38 1.38
CA THR A 374 21.80 -9.10 0.12
C THR A 374 20.84 -8.32 -0.79
N ASP A 375 20.84 -8.66 -2.08
CA ASP A 375 19.83 -8.20 -3.06
C ASP A 375 19.82 -6.68 -3.33
N ILE A 376 20.87 -5.95 -2.94
CA ILE A 376 21.07 -4.53 -3.27
C ILE A 376 21.43 -4.35 -4.75
N TYR A 377 22.26 -5.25 -5.27
CA TYR A 377 22.65 -5.32 -6.67
C TYR A 377 22.27 -6.69 -7.24
N PRO A 378 22.00 -6.80 -8.55
CA PRO A 378 21.89 -8.09 -9.21
C PRO A 378 23.13 -8.95 -8.95
N LYS A 379 22.89 -10.24 -8.72
CA LYS A 379 23.96 -11.19 -8.39
C LYS A 379 25.06 -11.16 -9.46
N GLY A 380 26.31 -10.96 -9.02
CA GLY A 380 27.49 -10.86 -9.88
C GLY A 380 27.81 -9.44 -10.38
N SER A 381 26.96 -8.44 -10.10
CA SER A 381 27.20 -7.03 -10.42
C SER A 381 27.56 -6.18 -9.20
N GLU A 382 27.76 -6.82 -8.04
CA GLU A 382 28.06 -6.15 -6.79
C GLU A 382 29.40 -5.41 -6.87
N PRO A 383 29.48 -4.18 -6.37
CA PRO A 383 30.75 -3.49 -6.27
C PRO A 383 31.69 -4.23 -5.30
N PRO A 384 33.02 -4.14 -5.50
CA PRO A 384 33.99 -4.73 -4.57
C PRO A 384 33.87 -4.20 -3.13
N PHE A 385 33.23 -3.05 -2.93
CA PHE A 385 32.97 -2.49 -1.61
C PHE A 385 31.55 -1.92 -1.57
N MET A 386 30.85 -2.14 -0.46
CA MET A 386 29.57 -1.48 -0.17
C MET A 386 29.76 -0.54 1.01
N ARG A 387 29.35 0.72 0.82
CA ARG A 387 29.42 1.76 1.85
C ARG A 387 28.55 1.36 3.05
N GLY A 388 29.11 1.38 4.26
CA GLY A 388 28.39 1.04 5.49
C GLY A 388 28.53 -0.41 5.96
N ARG A 389 29.41 -1.21 5.33
CA ARG A 389 29.79 -2.55 5.82
C ARG A 389 31.23 -2.55 6.34
N GLU A 390 31.48 -3.29 7.42
CA GLU A 390 32.84 -3.63 7.85
C GLU A 390 33.45 -4.72 6.93
N ARG A 391 34.78 -4.82 6.89
CA ARG A 391 35.49 -5.73 5.95
C ARG A 391 35.16 -7.20 6.24
N GLU A 392 34.87 -7.50 7.50
CA GLU A 392 34.58 -8.82 8.06
C GLU A 392 33.16 -9.28 7.68
N GLU A 393 32.20 -8.35 7.53
CA GLU A 393 30.82 -8.62 7.10
C GLU A 393 30.72 -9.02 5.61
N ARG A 394 31.81 -8.83 4.85
CA ARG A 394 31.92 -9.18 3.44
C ARG A 394 32.09 -10.68 3.21
N ILE A 395 32.62 -11.43 4.17
CA ILE A 395 33.28 -12.73 3.92
C ILE A 395 32.33 -13.95 4.02
N SER A 396 31.10 -13.80 4.51
CA SER A 396 30.18 -14.94 4.65
C SER A 396 29.66 -15.54 3.32
N GLY A 397 29.93 -14.90 2.17
CA GLY A 397 29.59 -15.45 0.85
C GLY A 397 30.66 -16.32 0.19
N THR A 398 31.89 -16.37 0.75
CA THR A 398 33.05 -17.03 0.09
C THR A 398 33.62 -18.22 0.87
N ILE A 399 33.11 -18.53 2.06
CA ILE A 399 33.64 -19.61 2.92
C ILE A 399 33.24 -21.03 2.45
N LEU A 400 32.43 -21.17 1.41
CA LEU A 400 32.11 -22.50 0.83
C LEU A 400 33.19 -23.07 -0.11
N LEU A 401 34.20 -22.27 -0.51
CA LEU A 401 35.25 -22.73 -1.45
C LEU A 401 36.61 -23.03 -0.80
N ARG A 402 36.77 -22.86 0.53
CA ARG A 402 38.06 -23.11 1.21
C ARG A 402 38.11 -24.37 2.08
N HIS A 403 36.99 -25.02 2.37
CA HIS A 403 36.99 -26.27 3.17
C HIS A 403 37.26 -27.56 2.37
N PHE A 404 37.31 -27.50 1.03
CA PHE A 404 37.66 -28.67 0.19
C PHE A 404 39.13 -28.71 -0.25
N ALA A 405 39.94 -27.70 0.07
CA ALA A 405 41.33 -27.61 -0.39
C ALA A 405 42.39 -27.88 0.70
N SER A 406 42.01 -28.18 1.94
CA SER A 406 42.96 -28.42 3.05
C SER A 406 42.97 -29.85 3.60
N SER A 407 42.32 -30.82 2.96
CA SER A 407 42.30 -32.23 3.42
C SER A 407 43.20 -33.18 2.61
N SER A 408 44.25 -32.68 1.95
CA SER A 408 45.25 -33.54 1.30
C SER A 408 46.68 -33.11 1.65
N LYS A 409 47.04 -33.19 2.94
CA LYS A 409 48.43 -33.23 3.41
C LYS A 409 48.42 -33.55 4.90
N ASN A 410 48.46 -34.84 5.22
CA ASN A 410 49.17 -35.47 6.34
C ASN A 410 48.55 -36.83 6.62
N THR A 411 49.02 -37.83 5.87
CA THR A 411 49.03 -39.23 6.31
C THR A 411 50.44 -39.52 6.77
N LEU A 412 50.64 -39.80 8.05
CA LEU A 412 51.61 -40.76 8.59
C LEU A 412 51.31 -40.98 10.09
N ASP A 413 51.21 -42.27 10.44
CA ASP A 413 51.34 -42.90 11.76
C ASP A 413 50.14 -43.02 12.71
N ASN A 414 49.42 -44.14 12.53
CA ASN A 414 49.21 -45.28 13.46
C ASN A 414 48.52 -45.09 14.85
N PRO A 415 48.01 -46.17 15.50
CA PRO A 415 46.59 -46.27 15.87
C PRO A 415 46.35 -46.52 17.37
N LYS A 416 45.10 -46.33 17.83
CA LYS A 416 44.37 -47.22 18.77
C LYS A 416 43.11 -46.55 19.33
N SER A 417 42.00 -47.31 19.27
CA SER A 417 40.82 -47.35 20.17
C SER A 417 40.10 -46.04 20.54
N SER A 418 38.78 -45.92 20.55
CA SER A 418 37.65 -46.84 20.43
C SER A 418 36.37 -46.01 20.59
N THR A 419 35.28 -46.36 19.86
CA THR A 419 33.84 -46.19 20.20
C THR A 419 33.33 -44.77 20.56
N SER A 420 32.28 -44.21 19.96
CA SER A 420 30.99 -44.81 19.57
C SER A 420 30.16 -43.85 18.70
N GLN A 421 29.34 -44.50 17.88
CA GLN A 421 28.18 -44.12 17.05
C GLN A 421 27.40 -42.83 17.38
N SER A 422 27.01 -42.11 16.31
CA SER A 422 25.58 -41.94 15.98
C SER A 422 25.38 -41.52 14.52
N VAL A 423 24.37 -42.16 13.92
CA VAL A 423 24.01 -42.25 12.50
C VAL A 423 23.16 -41.06 12.06
N MET A 424 23.41 -40.50 10.89
CA MET A 424 22.53 -39.53 10.22
C MET A 424 21.90 -40.21 8.99
N THR A 425 20.59 -40.40 9.06
CA THR A 425 19.73 -40.96 8.01
C THR A 425 19.50 -39.91 6.92
N VAL A 426 19.73 -40.32 5.67
CA VAL A 426 19.47 -39.55 4.44
C VAL A 426 18.03 -39.82 4.01
N TYR A 427 17.29 -38.77 3.62
CA TYR A 427 16.03 -38.91 2.90
C TYR A 427 16.15 -38.32 1.50
N ASP A 428 15.76 -39.16 0.54
CA ASP A 428 15.74 -38.98 -0.90
C ASP A 428 14.73 -37.92 -1.37
N ALA A 429 15.05 -37.27 -2.49
CA ALA A 429 14.12 -36.51 -3.31
C ALA A 429 13.76 -37.33 -4.58
N PRO A 430 12.48 -37.40 -5.00
CA PRO A 430 12.07 -38.29 -6.07
C PRO A 430 12.33 -37.72 -7.47
N SER A 431 12.75 -38.62 -8.34
CA SER A 431 12.91 -38.52 -9.79
C SER A 431 11.56 -38.45 -10.52
N GLN A 432 11.52 -37.75 -11.66
CA GLN A 432 10.53 -38.00 -12.71
C GLN A 432 11.20 -38.59 -13.96
N PRO A 433 10.50 -39.47 -14.71
CA PRO A 433 11.11 -40.35 -15.70
C PRO A 433 11.12 -39.77 -17.12
N SER A 434 12.07 -40.23 -17.91
CA SER A 434 12.22 -39.97 -19.35
C SER A 434 12.20 -41.28 -20.14
N GLU A 435 11.41 -41.35 -21.22
CA GLU A 435 11.53 -42.28 -22.37
C GLU A 435 10.73 -41.65 -23.55
N HIS A 436 11.05 -41.71 -24.85
CA HIS A 436 12.18 -42.20 -25.64
C HIS A 436 12.02 -41.72 -27.12
N LEU A 437 13.13 -41.66 -27.89
CA LEU A 437 13.28 -41.70 -29.39
C LEU A 437 13.01 -40.37 -30.18
N THR A 438 13.80 -39.90 -31.17
CA THR A 438 14.96 -40.42 -31.93
C THR A 438 15.68 -39.30 -32.72
N ARG A 439 17.03 -39.33 -32.70
CA ARG A 439 18.03 -38.98 -33.74
C ARG A 439 17.67 -38.06 -34.94
N ARG A 440 18.37 -36.92 -35.08
CA ARG A 440 19.49 -36.60 -36.03
C ARG A 440 19.58 -35.09 -36.33
N SER A 441 20.68 -34.44 -35.93
CA SER A 441 21.67 -33.80 -36.80
C SER A 441 22.46 -32.72 -36.03
N ALA A 442 23.76 -32.70 -36.28
CA ALA A 442 24.76 -31.90 -35.60
C ALA A 442 25.00 -30.57 -36.32
N ARG A 443 25.26 -29.47 -35.59
CA ARG A 443 26.50 -28.66 -35.72
C ARG A 443 26.53 -27.42 -34.82
N SER A 444 27.77 -27.15 -34.39
CA SER A 444 28.40 -25.89 -33.94
C SER A 444 27.96 -25.23 -32.64
N GLN A 445 28.76 -25.52 -31.60
CA GLN A 445 29.09 -24.62 -30.50
C GLN A 445 30.01 -23.48 -31.00
N HIS A 446 29.81 -22.25 -30.52
CA HIS A 446 30.91 -21.31 -30.30
C HIS A 446 30.60 -20.40 -29.09
N SER A 447 31.62 -20.28 -28.23
CA SER A 447 31.64 -19.58 -26.95
C SER A 447 31.82 -18.07 -27.10
N LEU A 448 31.12 -17.31 -26.26
CA LEU A 448 31.35 -15.88 -26.01
C LEU A 448 32.19 -15.72 -24.74
N THR A 449 33.47 -15.42 -24.91
CA THR A 449 34.32 -14.79 -23.90
C THR A 449 35.30 -13.87 -24.62
N ASP A 450 35.64 -12.78 -23.93
CA ASP A 450 36.64 -11.76 -24.28
C ASP A 450 36.10 -10.57 -25.08
N TYR A 451 35.70 -9.50 -24.37
CA TYR A 451 36.06 -8.13 -24.75
C TYR A 451 35.78 -7.16 -23.59
N PHE A 452 36.72 -7.04 -22.65
CA PHE A 452 36.92 -5.79 -21.90
C PHE A 452 38.38 -5.62 -21.49
N ALA A 453 38.81 -4.36 -21.51
CA ALA A 453 40.13 -3.80 -21.21
C ALA A 453 41.16 -3.95 -22.35
N SER A 454 41.86 -2.92 -22.81
CA SER A 454 41.97 -1.51 -22.39
C SER A 454 42.89 -0.83 -23.41
N ARG A 455 42.78 0.50 -23.59
CA ARG A 455 43.96 1.39 -23.60
C ARG A 455 43.58 2.87 -23.68
N ASN A 456 44.00 3.58 -22.63
CA ASN A 456 44.26 5.02 -22.60
C ASN A 456 45.45 5.39 -23.50
N ARG A 457 45.40 6.56 -24.16
CA ARG A 457 46.31 7.72 -23.98
C ARG A 457 46.37 8.63 -25.22
N LEU A 458 45.82 9.84 -25.03
CA LEU A 458 46.36 11.18 -25.33
C LEU A 458 47.38 11.40 -26.47
N SER A 459 46.89 12.16 -27.46
CA SER A 459 47.41 13.40 -28.08
C SER A 459 48.83 13.49 -28.65
N SER A 460 48.89 13.90 -29.93
CA SER A 460 49.82 14.93 -30.41
C SER A 460 49.25 15.65 -31.66
N ARG A 461 49.22 17.01 -31.57
CA ARG A 461 49.49 18.09 -32.56
C ARG A 461 49.52 17.73 -34.06
N SER A 462 49.19 18.57 -35.05
CA SER A 462 48.70 19.96 -35.24
C SER A 462 49.15 20.34 -36.66
N THR A 463 48.28 20.87 -37.54
CA THR A 463 48.50 21.96 -38.54
C THR A 463 47.28 22.04 -39.49
N ARG A 464 46.45 23.11 -39.48
CA ARG A 464 46.44 24.30 -40.40
C ARG A 464 46.61 23.94 -41.89
N GLN A 465 45.88 24.45 -42.90
CA GLN A 465 45.02 25.62 -43.09
C GLN A 465 44.25 25.45 -44.44
N VAL A 466 43.04 26.04 -44.53
CA VAL A 466 42.42 26.79 -45.66
C VAL A 466 42.59 26.29 -47.12
N SER A 467 41.48 26.00 -47.81
CA SER A 467 40.99 26.79 -48.98
C SER A 467 39.80 26.14 -49.69
N SER A 468 39.04 27.02 -50.32
CA SER A 468 37.78 26.92 -51.07
C SER A 468 37.84 26.11 -52.37
N SER A 469 36.71 25.50 -52.75
CA SER A 469 36.26 25.48 -54.14
C SER A 469 34.76 25.24 -54.30
N THR A 470 34.21 26.07 -55.17
CA THR A 470 32.90 26.16 -55.83
C THR A 470 32.42 24.91 -56.55
N SER A 471 31.09 24.71 -56.63
CA SER A 471 30.39 24.54 -57.92
C SER A 471 28.87 24.78 -57.82
N ASN A 472 28.39 25.53 -58.80
CA ASN A 472 27.00 25.87 -59.11
C ASN A 472 26.28 24.71 -59.81
N ALA A 473 24.96 24.64 -59.66
CA ALA A 473 24.05 24.30 -60.76
C ALA A 473 22.69 24.94 -60.51
N ALA A 474 22.25 25.71 -61.50
CA ALA A 474 20.99 26.46 -61.56
C ALA A 474 20.18 25.99 -62.78
N LEU A 475 18.95 26.52 -62.86
CA LEU A 475 18.03 26.64 -64.01
C LEU A 475 16.95 25.54 -64.09
N GLU A 476 15.68 25.87 -63.81
CA GLU A 476 14.71 26.64 -64.66
C GLU A 476 14.26 25.83 -65.88
N ASN A 477 13.02 25.86 -66.40
CA ASN A 477 11.70 26.41 -66.07
C ASN A 477 10.88 26.07 -67.35
N THR A 478 9.61 25.64 -67.29
CA THR A 478 8.63 26.00 -68.33
C THR A 478 7.18 25.64 -67.98
N SER A 479 6.35 26.63 -68.28
CA SER A 479 4.95 26.92 -68.00
C SER A 479 3.95 26.43 -69.05
N THR A 480 2.68 26.26 -68.65
CA THR A 480 1.46 26.95 -69.20
C THR A 480 0.21 26.52 -68.39
N LYS A 481 -0.50 27.42 -67.67
CA LYS A 481 -1.71 28.21 -68.05
C LYS A 481 -2.89 27.31 -68.56
N GLN A 482 -4.16 27.38 -68.13
CA GLN A 482 -4.95 28.39 -67.38
C GLN A 482 -6.39 27.84 -67.10
N ILE A 483 -7.21 28.62 -66.35
CA ILE A 483 -8.70 28.73 -66.29
C ILE A 483 -9.44 27.89 -65.19
N TYR A 484 -10.27 28.38 -64.23
CA TYR A 484 -11.11 29.59 -64.04
C TYR A 484 -11.05 30.17 -62.60
N ASP A 485 -11.09 31.52 -62.53
CA ASP A 485 -11.34 32.38 -61.37
C ASP A 485 -12.81 32.36 -60.90
N ASN A 486 -13.01 32.51 -59.58
CA ASN A 486 -14.03 33.43 -59.03
C ASN A 486 -13.79 33.67 -57.53
N GLN A 487 -13.06 34.74 -57.17
CA GLN A 487 -13.24 35.50 -55.92
C GLN A 487 -12.37 36.78 -55.94
N SER A 488 -12.96 37.92 -55.59
CA SER A 488 -12.27 39.20 -55.35
C SER A 488 -12.89 39.88 -54.11
N PRO A 489 -12.31 40.95 -53.53
CA PRO A 489 -11.38 40.81 -52.39
C PRO A 489 -11.68 41.81 -51.25
N ILE A 490 -11.20 41.57 -50.01
CA ILE A 490 -11.07 42.65 -49.01
C ILE A 490 -9.70 42.60 -48.32
N SER A 491 -9.13 43.80 -48.21
CA SER A 491 -7.76 44.28 -47.98
C SER A 491 -7.01 43.82 -46.72
N ARG A 492 -5.69 43.58 -46.87
CA ARG A 492 -4.70 43.54 -45.78
C ARG A 492 -4.10 44.93 -45.53
N PRO A 493 -3.91 45.36 -44.27
CA PRO A 493 -3.02 46.47 -43.97
C PRO A 493 -1.56 46.01 -43.98
N SER A 494 -0.75 46.81 -44.67
CA SER A 494 0.71 46.77 -44.76
C SER A 494 1.38 47.36 -43.51
N ASN A 495 2.24 46.57 -42.85
CA ASN A 495 3.55 46.95 -42.30
C ASN A 495 3.95 45.93 -41.22
N VAL A 496 4.80 44.98 -41.56
CA VAL A 496 5.59 44.23 -40.57
C VAL A 496 7.03 44.27 -41.06
N GLN A 497 7.87 45.02 -40.35
CA GLN A 497 9.31 44.93 -40.55
C GLN A 497 9.82 43.59 -40.02
N PRO A 498 10.84 42.97 -40.63
CA PRO A 498 11.41 41.74 -40.13
C PRO A 498 12.26 42.04 -38.89
N GLU A 499 11.80 41.62 -37.70
CA GLU A 499 12.62 41.65 -36.49
C GLU A 499 13.60 40.47 -36.48
N THR A 500 14.89 40.79 -36.41
CA THR A 500 15.99 39.86 -36.16
C THR A 500 16.00 39.41 -34.71
N PHE A 501 16.14 38.09 -34.49
CA PHE A 501 16.06 37.46 -33.18
C PHE A 501 17.42 37.53 -32.44
N ASP A 502 17.65 38.59 -31.66
CA ASP A 502 18.79 38.68 -30.76
C ASP A 502 18.43 38.17 -29.35
N SER A 503 18.90 36.95 -29.03
CA SER A 503 19.01 36.36 -27.68
C SER A 503 17.71 35.90 -26.98
N PRO A 504 17.76 34.89 -26.09
CA PRO A 504 16.57 34.37 -25.42
C PRO A 504 15.95 35.40 -24.46
N SER A 505 14.67 35.65 -24.65
CA SER A 505 13.85 36.58 -23.86
C SER A 505 13.75 36.12 -22.40
N ARG A 506 14.06 37.03 -21.47
CA ARG A 506 13.70 36.85 -20.05
C ARG A 506 12.18 36.76 -19.93
N PRO A 507 11.62 35.88 -19.06
CA PRO A 507 10.18 35.73 -18.93
C PRO A 507 9.53 37.04 -18.46
N GLN A 508 8.61 37.58 -19.27
CA GLN A 508 7.74 38.69 -18.89
C GLN A 508 6.75 38.22 -17.80
N ALA A 509 6.55 39.06 -16.79
CA ALA A 509 5.54 38.85 -15.76
C ALA A 509 4.14 39.00 -16.38
N TYR A 510 3.49 37.88 -16.67
CA TYR A 510 2.11 37.88 -17.16
C TYR A 510 1.15 38.08 -15.97
N TYR A 511 0.19 39.00 -16.15
CA TYR A 511 -0.84 39.53 -15.22
C TYR A 511 -0.50 40.83 -14.46
N ALA A 512 -0.64 41.96 -15.15
CA ALA A 512 -0.97 43.22 -14.49
C ALA A 512 -2.46 43.24 -14.11
N ARG A 513 -2.74 43.36 -12.80
CA ARG A 513 -4.09 43.42 -12.24
C ARG A 513 -4.84 44.67 -12.78
N PRO A 514 -6.12 44.60 -13.16
CA PRO A 514 -6.87 45.78 -13.62
C PRO A 514 -6.86 46.88 -12.56
N GLN A 515 -6.51 48.11 -12.95
CA GLN A 515 -6.60 49.25 -12.04
C GLN A 515 -8.07 49.54 -11.72
N ARG A 516 -8.42 49.47 -10.44
CA ARG A 516 -9.76 49.82 -9.93
C ARG A 516 -10.00 51.31 -10.14
N LYS A 517 -11.06 51.66 -10.88
CA LYS A 517 -11.61 53.02 -10.92
C LYS A 517 -11.94 53.46 -9.49
N ALA A 518 -11.34 54.55 -9.07
CA ALA A 518 -11.58 55.20 -7.79
C ALA A 518 -12.89 55.99 -7.85
N ASP A 519 -14.07 55.33 -7.81
CA ASP A 519 -15.30 56.04 -7.38
C ASP A 519 -16.55 55.20 -7.04
N THR A 520 -16.44 53.89 -6.86
CA THR A 520 -17.58 53.10 -6.34
C THR A 520 -17.17 52.41 -5.04
N ARG A 521 -17.43 53.08 -3.91
CA ARG A 521 -17.41 52.47 -2.58
C ARG A 521 -18.56 51.49 -2.47
N ILE A 522 -18.34 50.26 -2.95
CA ILE A 522 -19.06 49.11 -2.41
C ILE A 522 -18.36 48.80 -1.10
N GLU A 523 -18.97 49.20 0.02
CA GLU A 523 -18.53 48.80 1.37
C GLU A 523 -18.70 47.28 1.49
N LEU A 524 -17.63 46.55 1.18
CA LEU A 524 -17.53 45.14 1.54
C LEU A 524 -17.45 45.06 3.07
N PRO A 525 -18.19 44.14 3.72
CA PRO A 525 -18.14 43.99 5.16
C PRO A 525 -16.70 43.70 5.59
N VAL A 526 -16.18 44.53 6.50
CA VAL A 526 -14.83 44.39 7.05
C VAL A 526 -14.78 43.07 7.83
N PHE A 527 -14.23 42.02 7.22
CA PHE A 527 -13.91 40.79 7.93
C PHE A 527 -12.78 41.08 8.92
N ARG A 528 -13.15 41.38 10.17
CA ARG A 528 -12.18 41.42 11.27
C ARG A 528 -11.52 40.05 11.36
N SER A 529 -10.19 40.05 11.20
CA SER A 529 -9.33 38.88 11.29
C SER A 529 -9.65 38.07 12.55
N ARG A 530 -10.22 36.87 12.37
CA ARG A 530 -10.50 35.93 13.46
C ARG A 530 -9.23 35.21 13.94
N TYR A 531 -8.07 35.45 13.30
CA TYR A 531 -6.81 34.77 13.63
C TYR A 531 -6.36 35.04 15.07
N VAL A 532 -6.55 36.26 15.57
CA VAL A 532 -6.22 36.59 16.97
C VAL A 532 -7.12 35.80 17.93
N LEU A 533 -8.43 35.72 17.65
CA LEU A 533 -9.36 34.96 18.46
C LEU A 533 -9.06 33.46 18.44
N VAL A 534 -8.76 32.90 17.25
CA VAL A 534 -8.39 31.49 17.11
C VAL A 534 -7.07 31.19 17.82
N ALA A 535 -6.07 32.07 17.72
CA ALA A 535 -4.80 31.90 18.43
C ALA A 535 -5.00 31.93 19.95
N VAL A 536 -5.79 32.87 20.46
CA VAL A 536 -6.12 32.97 21.89
C VAL A 536 -6.89 31.73 22.37
N LEU A 537 -7.90 31.27 21.63
CA LEU A 537 -8.67 30.08 21.99
C LEU A 537 -7.82 28.80 21.94
N THR A 538 -6.89 28.70 20.98
CA THR A 538 -5.97 27.57 20.87
C THR A 538 -4.98 27.56 22.03
N ALA A 539 -4.43 28.73 22.39
CA ALA A 539 -3.55 28.86 23.55
C ALA A 539 -4.27 28.48 24.84
N LEU A 540 -5.50 28.98 25.05
CA LEU A 540 -6.33 28.63 26.21
C LEU A 540 -6.64 27.13 26.25
N GLY A 541 -6.96 26.51 25.11
CA GLY A 541 -7.22 25.07 25.01
C GLY A 541 -6.00 24.23 25.37
N LEU A 542 -4.81 24.59 24.85
CA LEU A 542 -3.56 23.91 25.17
C LEU A 542 -3.17 24.07 26.65
N SER A 543 -3.36 25.26 27.23
CA SER A 543 -3.11 25.50 28.65
C SER A 543 -4.07 24.71 29.55
N ALA A 544 -5.36 24.67 29.21
CA ALA A 544 -6.35 23.87 29.93
C ALA A 544 -6.04 22.36 29.86
N TRP A 545 -5.63 21.88 28.68
CA TRP A 545 -5.22 20.49 28.49
C TRP A 545 -3.95 20.15 29.28
N GLY A 546 -2.93 21.03 29.25
CA GLY A 546 -1.73 20.87 30.07
C GLY A 546 -2.05 20.82 31.57
N GLY A 547 -2.95 21.69 32.04
CA GLY A 547 -3.46 21.67 33.40
C GLY A 547 -4.18 20.37 33.75
N PHE A 548 -5.04 19.86 32.86
CA PHE A 548 -5.73 18.58 33.04
C PHE A 548 -4.76 17.39 33.10
N VAL A 549 -3.76 17.34 32.22
CA VAL A 549 -2.76 16.26 32.21
C VAL A 549 -1.94 16.27 33.50
N LEU A 550 -1.49 17.45 33.95
CA LEU A 550 -0.83 17.59 35.26
C LEU A 550 -1.76 17.16 36.40
N TYR A 551 -3.06 17.46 36.29
CA TYR A 551 -4.03 17.07 37.28
C TYR A 551 -4.24 15.57 37.38
N ALA A 552 -4.54 14.93 36.24
CA ALA A 552 -4.74 13.51 36.16
C ALA A 552 -3.48 12.74 36.62
N THR A 553 -2.29 13.21 36.25
CA THR A 553 -1.02 12.59 36.66
C THR A 553 -0.79 12.68 38.17
N ASN A 554 -1.10 13.82 38.80
CA ASN A 554 -0.97 13.96 40.26
C ASN A 554 -2.01 13.10 41.00
N MET A 555 -3.25 13.03 40.50
CA MET A 555 -4.30 12.18 41.07
C MET A 555 -3.95 10.69 40.99
N GLU A 556 -3.38 10.25 39.86
CA GLU A 556 -2.89 8.88 39.71
C GLU A 556 -1.82 8.56 40.77
N ARG A 557 -0.86 9.47 40.98
CA ARG A 557 0.17 9.32 42.02
C ARG A 557 -0.43 9.26 43.43
N LEU A 558 -1.35 10.18 43.77
CA LEU A 558 -2.04 10.18 45.06
C LEU A 558 -2.82 8.89 45.31
N SER A 559 -3.42 8.33 44.27
CA SER A 559 -4.19 7.08 44.34
C SER A 559 -3.31 5.82 44.42
N SER A 560 -2.00 5.95 44.18
CA SER A 560 -1.06 4.82 44.18
C SER A 560 -0.99 4.12 45.55
N SER A 561 -0.97 2.80 45.52
CA SER A 561 -0.80 1.97 46.71
C SER A 561 0.50 2.26 47.46
N VAL A 562 1.56 2.67 46.75
CA VAL A 562 2.85 3.05 47.35
C VAL A 562 2.69 4.30 48.19
N VAL A 563 2.03 5.34 47.66
CA VAL A 563 1.82 6.61 48.37
C VAL A 563 0.91 6.40 49.59
N ARG A 564 -0.16 5.61 49.44
CA ARG A 564 -1.05 5.26 50.57
C ARG A 564 -0.28 4.54 51.68
N ARG A 565 0.56 3.57 51.33
CA ARG A 565 1.39 2.84 52.29
C ARG A 565 2.38 3.77 52.99
N LEU A 566 3.13 4.59 52.24
CA LEU A 566 4.06 5.56 52.82
C LEU A 566 3.35 6.54 53.76
N SER A 567 2.16 7.01 53.40
CA SER A 567 1.38 7.88 54.28
C SER A 567 0.95 7.17 55.57
N THR A 568 0.62 5.89 55.52
CA THR A 568 0.30 5.09 56.71
C THR A 568 1.53 4.84 57.58
N ASP A 569 2.66 4.49 56.96
CA ASP A 569 3.93 4.23 57.67
C ASP A 569 4.42 5.49 58.40
N LEU A 570 4.28 6.67 57.77
CA LEU A 570 4.62 7.95 58.39
C LEU A 570 3.71 8.29 59.58
N LYS A 571 2.41 7.98 59.49
CA LYS A 571 1.45 8.22 60.59
C LYS A 571 1.70 7.32 61.80
N ASN A 572 2.13 6.09 61.54
CA ASN A 572 2.33 5.08 62.59
C ASN A 572 3.77 5.05 63.14
N SER A 573 4.65 5.91 62.65
CA SER A 573 6.04 5.94 63.09
C SER A 573 6.23 6.81 64.33
N ASN A 574 6.59 6.17 65.44
CA ASN A 574 6.94 6.85 66.70
C ASN A 574 8.10 7.85 66.53
N ILE A 575 9.04 7.56 65.63
CA ILE A 575 10.19 8.44 65.33
C ILE A 575 9.72 9.71 64.63
N VAL A 576 8.77 9.59 63.70
CA VAL A 576 8.20 10.74 62.99
C VAL A 576 7.30 11.55 63.91
N ALA A 577 6.49 10.90 64.74
CA ALA A 577 5.65 11.55 65.75
C ALA A 577 6.48 12.35 66.78
N ALA A 578 7.61 11.81 67.22
CA ALA A 578 8.52 12.52 68.13
C ALA A 578 9.18 13.76 67.50
N ALA A 579 9.37 13.77 66.17
CA ALA A 579 10.05 14.86 65.47
C ALA A 579 9.10 15.96 64.96
N LEU A 580 7.86 15.59 64.57
CA LEU A 580 6.92 16.51 63.91
C LEU A 580 5.57 16.67 64.65
N GLY A 581 5.36 15.94 65.76
CA GLY A 581 4.10 15.94 66.52
C GLY A 581 3.08 14.90 66.03
N GLU A 582 1.97 14.79 66.75
CA GLU A 582 0.84 13.93 66.36
C GLU A 582 0.05 14.54 65.20
N GLY A 583 -0.32 13.71 64.21
CA GLY A 583 -1.15 14.15 63.08
C GLY A 583 -0.40 14.41 61.76
N VAL A 584 0.60 13.60 61.42
CA VAL A 584 1.33 13.72 60.14
C VAL A 584 0.43 13.37 58.95
N HIS A 585 0.22 14.32 58.05
CA HIS A 585 -0.50 14.12 56.79
C HIS A 585 0.17 14.88 55.65
N LEU A 586 -0.16 14.52 54.40
CA LEU A 586 0.38 15.19 53.22
C LEU A 586 -0.05 16.66 53.19
N GLU A 587 0.87 17.57 52.85
CA GLU A 587 0.59 19.02 52.81
C GLU A 587 -0.27 19.36 51.57
N PRO A 588 -1.47 19.95 51.74
CA PRO A 588 -2.34 20.38 50.64
C PRO A 588 -1.79 21.66 49.99
N LYS A 589 -0.82 21.53 49.06
CA LYS A 589 -0.12 22.69 48.47
C LYS A 589 -0.26 22.83 46.96
N TRP A 590 -1.14 22.07 46.32
CA TRP A 590 -1.30 22.18 44.89
C TRP A 590 -2.16 23.38 44.49
N TRP A 591 -1.75 24.07 43.43
CA TRP A 591 -2.38 25.29 42.92
C TRP A 591 -3.77 25.06 42.32
N LEU A 592 -4.12 23.81 41.99
CA LEU A 592 -5.45 23.42 41.55
C LEU A 592 -6.14 22.63 42.67
N ALA A 593 -7.23 23.15 43.23
CA ALA A 593 -8.11 22.44 44.18
C ALA A 593 -7.51 22.02 45.55
N GLY A 594 -6.28 22.41 45.91
CA GLY A 594 -5.75 22.22 47.26
C GLY A 594 -5.41 20.78 47.63
N GLU A 595 -5.28 19.86 46.67
CA GLU A 595 -4.79 18.51 46.94
C GLU A 595 -3.28 18.50 47.24
N PRO A 596 -2.72 17.44 47.85
CA PRO A 596 -1.29 17.32 48.00
C PRO A 596 -0.58 17.10 46.66
N TRP A 597 0.61 17.69 46.51
CA TRP A 597 1.42 17.52 45.30
C TRP A 597 2.52 16.48 45.48
N ILE A 598 2.62 15.55 44.53
CA ILE A 598 3.64 14.48 44.53
C ILE A 598 4.56 14.63 43.33
N GLU A 599 5.80 14.99 43.60
CA GLU A 599 6.88 15.04 42.62
C GLU A 599 7.50 13.66 42.40
N GLY A 600 8.00 13.42 41.18
CA GLY A 600 8.72 12.19 40.82
C GLY A 600 7.98 11.32 39.81
N ALA A 601 8.33 10.04 39.74
CA ALA A 601 7.80 9.10 38.75
C ALA A 601 7.57 7.72 39.37
N ILE A 602 6.45 7.10 39.01
CA ILE A 602 6.12 5.72 39.36
C ILE A 602 6.12 4.93 38.05
N ASN A 603 7.14 4.10 37.82
CA ASN A 603 7.21 3.21 36.69
C ASN A 603 7.21 1.75 37.16
N MET A 604 6.01 1.19 37.30
CA MET A 604 5.82 -0.18 37.75
C MET A 604 6.33 -1.22 36.73
N LEU A 605 6.42 -0.86 35.44
CA LEU A 605 6.94 -1.73 34.39
C LEU A 605 8.47 -1.84 34.46
N GLN A 606 9.16 -0.71 34.60
CA GLN A 606 10.62 -0.64 34.74
C GLN A 606 11.10 -0.89 36.18
N GLY A 607 10.17 -1.10 37.13
CA GLY A 607 10.50 -1.39 38.52
C GLY A 607 11.10 -0.20 39.28
N LYS A 608 10.90 1.04 38.84
CA LYS A 608 11.50 2.23 39.47
C LYS A 608 10.40 3.12 40.06
N VAL A 609 10.54 3.44 41.35
CA VAL A 609 9.69 4.41 42.04
C VAL A 609 10.60 5.49 42.63
N ASP A 610 10.36 6.74 42.29
CA ASP A 610 11.07 7.88 42.87
C ASP A 610 10.04 8.96 43.17
N LEU A 611 9.85 9.28 44.44
CA LEU A 611 8.78 10.13 44.94
C LEU A 611 9.30 11.14 45.95
N ARG A 612 8.73 12.34 45.88
CA ARG A 612 8.98 13.43 46.82
C ARG A 612 7.68 14.18 47.09
N PHE A 613 7.38 14.41 48.36
CA PHE A 613 6.20 15.18 48.76
C PHE A 613 6.42 15.85 50.13
N ARG A 614 5.66 16.91 50.40
CA ARG A 614 5.69 17.60 51.71
C ARG A 614 4.64 17.03 52.65
N ILE A 615 4.93 17.12 53.94
CA ILE A 615 4.03 16.76 55.02
C ILE A 615 3.78 17.96 55.94
N VAL A 616 2.58 18.00 56.51
CA VAL A 616 2.16 18.98 57.52
C VAL A 616 3.04 18.80 58.76
N GLY A 617 3.59 19.90 59.26
CA GLY A 617 4.66 19.91 60.27
C GLY A 617 6.03 20.38 59.74
N SER A 618 6.13 20.79 58.47
CA SER A 618 7.35 21.37 57.86
C SER A 618 8.46 20.35 57.61
N GLY A 619 8.16 19.31 56.83
CA GLY A 619 9.16 18.33 56.37
C GLY A 619 8.92 17.83 54.95
N THR A 620 9.97 17.35 54.28
CA THR A 620 9.93 16.76 52.93
C THR A 620 10.37 15.31 52.96
N VAL A 621 9.53 14.42 52.46
CA VAL A 621 9.81 12.99 52.35
C VAL A 621 10.43 12.69 50.99
N TYR A 622 11.48 11.88 50.99
CA TYR A 622 12.11 11.34 49.78
C TYR A 622 12.04 9.81 49.84
N PHE A 623 11.43 9.22 48.82
CA PHE A 623 11.31 7.78 48.68
C PHE A 623 11.77 7.32 47.30
N THR A 624 12.80 6.49 47.25
CA THR A 624 13.31 5.89 46.02
C THR A 624 13.44 4.38 46.21
N SER A 625 12.80 3.60 45.35
CA SER A 625 12.93 2.15 45.29
C SER A 625 13.14 1.65 43.87
N ILE A 626 13.90 0.56 43.76
CA ILE A 626 14.20 -0.09 42.48
C ILE A 626 13.93 -1.59 42.63
N ARG A 627 13.37 -2.21 41.58
CA ARG A 627 13.19 -3.64 41.44
C ARG A 627 14.05 -4.11 40.28
N GLU A 628 15.00 -4.99 40.57
CA GLU A 628 15.97 -5.50 39.59
C GLU A 628 15.29 -6.33 38.47
N GLU A 629 14.28 -7.15 38.81
CA GLU A 629 13.58 -8.02 37.87
C GLU A 629 12.07 -8.10 38.15
N LYS A 630 11.27 -8.29 37.10
CA LYS A 630 9.80 -8.44 37.22
C LYS A 630 9.47 -9.68 38.07
N GLY A 631 8.89 -9.47 39.25
CA GLY A 631 8.52 -10.53 40.19
C GLY A 631 9.34 -10.58 41.47
N ARG A 632 10.49 -9.88 41.54
CA ARG A 632 11.27 -9.73 42.78
C ARG A 632 10.73 -8.61 43.69
N PRO A 633 10.98 -8.64 45.01
CA PRO A 633 10.62 -7.54 45.90
C PRO A 633 11.37 -6.25 45.52
N PHE A 634 10.75 -5.10 45.81
CA PHE A 634 11.40 -3.79 45.62
C PHE A 634 12.48 -3.59 46.68
N VAL A 635 13.65 -3.12 46.27
CA VAL A 635 14.72 -2.68 47.17
C VAL A 635 14.57 -1.18 47.40
N VAL A 636 14.43 -0.78 48.66
CA VAL A 636 14.36 0.63 49.05
C VAL A 636 15.78 1.18 49.09
N LEU A 637 16.10 2.11 48.17
CA LEU A 637 17.42 2.75 48.11
C LEU A 637 17.51 3.98 48.99
N ARG A 638 16.39 4.68 49.15
CA ARG A 638 16.32 5.91 49.94
C ARG A 638 14.92 6.04 50.52
N TYR A 639 14.80 5.95 51.83
CA TYR A 639 13.61 6.39 52.53
C TYR A 639 14.03 7.32 53.66
N LYS A 640 13.83 8.63 53.47
CA LYS A 640 14.20 9.63 54.47
C LYS A 640 13.22 10.78 54.51
N LEU A 641 13.10 11.37 55.68
CA LEU A 641 12.39 12.61 55.93
C LEU A 641 13.43 13.69 56.28
N ILE A 642 13.37 14.82 55.60
CA ILE A 642 14.16 16.02 55.91
C ILE A 642 13.20 17.04 56.51
N CYS A 643 13.37 17.34 57.79
CA CYS A 643 12.62 18.38 58.48
C CYS A 643 13.20 19.76 58.12
N ASP A 644 12.39 20.81 58.15
CA ASP A 644 12.80 22.18 57.78
C ASP A 644 13.87 22.76 58.74
N ASN A 645 13.98 22.23 59.95
CA ASN A 645 15.06 22.53 60.90
C ASN A 645 16.41 21.88 60.52
N GLY A 646 16.49 21.19 59.37
CA GLY A 646 17.69 20.52 58.87
C GLY A 646 17.90 19.10 59.39
N GLN A 647 17.05 18.61 60.29
CA GLN A 647 17.14 17.24 60.82
C GLN A 647 16.77 16.22 59.73
N VAL A 648 17.62 15.21 59.54
CA VAL A 648 17.40 14.13 58.57
C VAL A 648 17.11 12.83 59.31
N LEU A 649 15.90 12.33 59.14
CA LEU A 649 15.46 11.03 59.67
C LEU A 649 15.57 9.99 58.57
N ARG A 650 16.44 8.99 58.76
CA ARG A 650 16.51 7.83 57.86
C ARG A 650 15.43 6.84 58.30
N LEU A 651 14.48 6.60 57.41
CA LEU A 651 13.29 5.77 57.64
C LEU A 651 13.48 4.36 57.08
N ASN A 652 14.71 3.99 56.72
CA ASN A 652 15.05 2.71 56.11
C ASN A 652 14.76 1.49 57.03
N ASP A 653 14.61 1.71 58.34
CA ASP A 653 14.28 0.66 59.33
C ASP A 653 12.77 0.54 59.60
N LEU A 654 11.91 1.30 58.89
CA LEU A 654 10.45 1.17 58.98
C LEU A 654 9.89 -0.07 58.26
N SER A 655 10.76 -0.92 57.70
CA SER A 655 10.37 -2.15 57.03
C SER A 655 11.07 -3.36 57.64
N TYR A 656 10.47 -3.96 58.67
CA TYR A 656 10.32 -5.41 58.89
C TYR A 656 9.45 -5.61 60.14
N ASN A 657 8.13 -5.48 59.96
CA ASN A 657 7.10 -6.24 60.66
C ASN A 657 5.85 -6.29 59.77
#